data_AF-A0A933T057-F1
#
_entry.id   AF-A0A933T057-F1
#
_cell.length_a   1.000
_cell.length_b   1.000
_cell.length_c   1.000
_cell.angle_alpha   90.00
_cell.angle_beta   90.00
_cell.angle_gamma   90.00
#
_symmetry.space_group_name_H-M   'P 1'
#
loop_
_entity.id
_entity.type
_entity.pdbx_description
1 polymer ?
#
loop_
_entity_poly.entity_id
_entity_poly.type
_entity_poly.pdbx_seq_one_letter_code
_entity_poly.pdbx_strand_id
1 'polypeptide(L)'
;MKQFVIKGNIDGKRVPSRILEEQIQEAVRDGVCDIHIIADGQHGIGGRIWPRDKNIQIMVEAPVGQRVGSMGMSGTEIIVKGSASDDVGWLNCGAKITVLGDVTNGAHNAGAQGILYVQGGGGARCDTMTKHNPRFEPLQSWYFRDVGDSFAEFKAGGIAVVCGVNPRNPENILGYRPCVGMVGGAIYFRGAMQEYSRKDVKCVELTPQDRQWLTENMKPFLKAIDRTDYYNELTNSPQSWKKIIAYTPVEKAEKKKTQKISAAEFRVKTWEAEVGKGGIFAEYMAHPLTMLPYITTDADRRNKPVWNNEKYAPPCAFNCPTHIPTHKRARLIREGRMRDALELVLQYSPLPATVCGQICPNLCMQSCTRGMIDKPLNVQELGRLSLNLKAPKRAKRTGHKAAVVGGGPAGLSAAWQLSLKGHDVDLYEAEDKLGGKIELCIPRERLPHKILLKELSRFKEAGVNVHLGKKINGKEFEKICKAHEVVVVACGAHEPRKLEFQGSEHAVPAIEFLKGINFGELPSLKGKKVVVLGAGNVGMDAASQAFECGAASVIAVDVQRPAAFGKEMEIAKAKGTEIIYPKFADRYDKKAKKIYFKDNTSMDADFVVIAVGETPAVDFLPPGIHTEKGWIAVNELGQTSDVKVFAIGDATKPGLVTHAIGQGRVIADVIHSQMMHYDYMPEIKQAIPYDKVKSVYYERCGMDEFSAKKDAERCLSCGACRDCHICESVCYWGAISRIEKKRSYEYVVDDSKCIGCGFCAGTCPCGVWEMTENI
;
A
#
# COMPACT_ATOMS: atom_id res chain seq x y z
N MET A 1 -44.07 7.40 19.81
CA MET A 1 -42.81 7.49 19.03
C MET A 1 -42.39 6.08 18.65
N LYS A 2 -41.94 5.83 17.42
CA LYS A 2 -41.41 4.52 17.02
C LYS A 2 -40.09 4.29 17.75
N GLN A 3 -40.01 3.23 18.55
CA GLN A 3 -38.79 2.78 19.21
C GLN A 3 -37.74 2.45 18.14
N PHE A 4 -36.53 3.00 18.24
CA PHE A 4 -35.47 2.75 17.25
C PHE A 4 -34.79 1.42 17.58
N VAL A 5 -34.93 0.42 16.71
CA VAL A 5 -34.47 -0.96 16.98
C VAL A 5 -33.16 -1.25 16.27
N ILE A 6 -32.16 -1.69 17.02
CA ILE A 6 -30.86 -2.17 16.52
C ILE A 6 -30.77 -3.68 16.78
N LYS A 7 -30.48 -4.45 15.73
CA LYS A 7 -30.37 -5.91 15.83
C LYS A 7 -28.90 -6.35 15.82
N GLY A 8 -28.50 -7.09 16.85
CA GLY A 8 -27.19 -7.72 16.97
C GLY A 8 -27.01 -8.96 16.09
N ASN A 9 -28.07 -9.45 15.47
CA ASN A 9 -28.04 -10.52 14.48
C ASN A 9 -28.93 -10.15 13.29
N ILE A 10 -28.37 -10.20 12.08
CA ILE A 10 -29.08 -9.89 10.84
C ILE A 10 -28.91 -11.12 9.93
N ASP A 11 -30.02 -11.73 9.55
CA ASP A 11 -30.08 -12.92 8.67
C ASP A 11 -29.17 -14.08 9.11
N GLY A 12 -29.13 -14.35 10.42
CA GLY A 12 -28.33 -15.43 11.00
C GLY A 12 -26.85 -15.09 11.20
N LYS A 13 -26.43 -13.86 10.90
CA LYS A 13 -25.05 -13.39 11.08
C LYS A 13 -24.97 -12.40 12.23
N ARG A 14 -24.14 -12.72 13.22
CA ARG A 14 -23.85 -11.85 14.35
C ARG A 14 -23.11 -10.58 13.89
N VAL A 15 -23.66 -9.42 14.24
CA VAL A 15 -23.05 -8.11 14.01
C VAL A 15 -21.84 -7.94 14.94
N PRO A 16 -20.66 -7.52 14.43
CA PRO A 16 -19.50 -7.24 15.28
C PRO A 16 -19.79 -6.11 16.28
N SER A 17 -19.24 -6.21 17.50
CA SER A 17 -19.48 -5.22 18.56
C SER A 17 -19.08 -3.79 18.19
N ARG A 18 -18.02 -3.61 17.37
CA ARG A 18 -17.64 -2.30 16.82
C ARG A 18 -18.75 -1.68 15.97
N ILE A 19 -19.36 -2.47 15.09
CA ILE A 19 -20.39 -2.00 14.17
C ILE A 19 -21.69 -1.67 14.92
N LEU A 20 -22.07 -2.51 15.88
CA LEU A 20 -23.25 -2.27 16.70
C LEU A 20 -23.08 -0.99 17.54
N GLU A 21 -21.89 -0.73 18.08
CA GLU A 21 -21.57 0.52 18.78
C GLU A 21 -21.63 1.75 17.84
N GLU A 22 -21.12 1.64 16.62
CA GLU A 22 -21.21 2.70 15.61
C GLU A 22 -22.66 3.05 15.28
N GLN A 23 -23.53 2.04 15.14
CA GLN A 23 -24.97 2.24 14.92
C GLN A 23 -25.66 2.94 16.09
N ILE A 24 -25.30 2.60 17.33
CA ILE A 24 -25.82 3.27 18.53
C ILE A 24 -25.39 4.74 18.53
N GLN A 25 -24.11 5.03 18.30
CA GLN A 25 -23.60 6.39 18.29
C GLN A 25 -24.19 7.22 17.15
N GLU A 26 -24.40 6.63 15.98
CA GLU A 26 -25.07 7.26 14.85
C GLU A 26 -26.52 7.61 15.18
N ALA A 27 -27.29 6.66 15.72
CA ALA A 27 -28.67 6.92 16.14
C ALA A 27 -28.76 8.07 17.16
N VAL A 28 -27.85 8.12 18.13
CA VAL A 28 -27.80 9.23 19.10
C VAL A 28 -27.45 10.56 18.43
N ARG A 29 -26.51 10.58 17.47
CA ARG A 29 -26.18 11.78 16.69
C ARG A 29 -27.37 12.29 15.88
N ASP A 30 -28.20 11.37 15.40
CA ASP A 30 -29.43 11.69 14.66
C ASP A 30 -30.60 12.12 15.58
N GLY A 31 -30.33 12.29 16.88
CA GLY A 31 -31.28 12.80 17.86
C GLY A 31 -32.21 11.74 18.46
N VAL A 32 -31.96 10.45 18.20
CA VAL A 32 -32.71 9.35 18.82
C VAL A 32 -32.37 9.26 20.30
N CYS A 33 -33.38 9.35 21.15
CA CYS A 33 -33.23 9.29 22.60
C CYS A 33 -33.66 7.94 23.19
N ASP A 34 -34.47 7.15 22.48
CA ASP A 34 -34.97 5.84 22.93
C ASP A 34 -34.53 4.73 21.96
N ILE A 35 -33.58 3.90 22.39
CA ILE A 35 -32.97 2.85 21.57
C ILE A 35 -33.28 1.48 22.16
N HIS A 36 -33.71 0.54 21.33
CA HIS A 36 -33.93 -0.85 21.70
C HIS A 36 -32.96 -1.74 20.95
N ILE A 37 -32.17 -2.50 21.69
CA ILE A 37 -31.11 -3.35 21.17
C ILE A 37 -31.49 -4.81 21.44
N ILE A 38 -31.57 -5.61 20.38
CA ILE A 38 -31.71 -7.06 20.47
C ILE A 38 -30.30 -7.65 20.32
N ALA A 39 -29.64 -7.95 21.42
CA ALA A 39 -28.25 -8.40 21.45
C ALA A 39 -28.10 -9.89 21.08
N ASP A 40 -26.89 -10.26 20.69
CA ASP A 40 -26.44 -11.62 20.41
C ASP A 40 -24.99 -11.75 20.89
N GLY A 41 -24.77 -11.44 22.18
CA GLY A 41 -23.48 -11.50 22.86
C GLY A 41 -22.51 -10.36 22.54
N GLN A 42 -22.97 -9.19 22.04
CA GLN A 42 -22.07 -8.05 21.80
C GLN A 42 -21.56 -7.43 23.10
N HIS A 43 -20.31 -6.97 23.06
CA HIS A 43 -19.62 -6.35 24.18
C HIS A 43 -19.74 -4.82 24.13
N GLY A 44 -19.66 -4.16 25.29
CA GLY A 44 -19.45 -2.71 25.36
C GLY A 44 -20.68 -1.85 25.06
N ILE A 45 -21.89 -2.42 25.06
CA ILE A 45 -23.10 -1.75 24.59
C ILE A 45 -23.43 -0.51 25.44
N GLY A 46 -23.60 0.63 24.78
CA GLY A 46 -24.27 1.82 25.33
C GLY A 46 -23.46 2.68 26.29
N GLY A 47 -22.22 2.30 26.60
CA GLY A 47 -21.42 2.98 27.62
C GLY A 47 -20.73 4.26 27.14
N ARG A 48 -20.25 4.34 25.89
CA ARG A 48 -19.46 5.48 25.39
C ARG A 48 -20.31 6.55 24.70
N ILE A 49 -21.51 6.78 25.20
CA ILE A 49 -22.45 7.75 24.63
C ILE A 49 -22.27 9.09 25.33
N TRP A 50 -22.19 10.17 24.56
CA TRP A 50 -22.04 11.53 25.07
C TRP A 50 -23.33 12.32 24.82
N PRO A 51 -24.33 12.25 25.72
CA PRO A 51 -25.53 13.06 25.60
C PRO A 51 -25.16 14.54 25.75
N ARG A 52 -25.58 15.38 24.80
CA ARG A 52 -25.34 16.83 24.86
C ARG A 52 -26.50 17.56 25.53
N ASP A 53 -27.72 17.35 25.04
CA ASP A 53 -28.88 18.17 25.40
C ASP A 53 -30.07 17.36 25.95
N LYS A 54 -30.06 16.02 25.81
CA LYS A 54 -31.18 15.13 26.17
C LYS A 54 -30.67 13.84 26.79
N ASN A 55 -31.45 13.28 27.71
CA ASN A 55 -31.21 11.95 28.26
C ASN A 55 -31.44 10.89 27.19
N ILE A 56 -30.58 9.87 27.17
CA ILE A 56 -30.66 8.73 26.26
C ILE A 56 -31.03 7.49 27.07
N GLN A 57 -32.08 6.80 26.66
CA GLN A 57 -32.51 5.52 27.22
C GLN A 57 -32.20 4.39 26.24
N ILE A 58 -31.55 3.34 26.74
CA ILE A 58 -31.20 2.15 25.99
C ILE A 58 -31.80 0.93 26.67
N MET A 59 -32.70 0.26 25.99
CA MET A 59 -33.18 -1.06 26.37
C MET A 59 -32.37 -2.13 25.64
N VAL A 60 -31.83 -3.10 26.36
CA VAL A 60 -31.11 -4.24 25.78
C VAL A 60 -31.85 -5.52 26.13
N GLU A 61 -32.15 -6.33 25.12
CA GLU A 61 -32.75 -7.66 25.22
C GLU A 61 -31.81 -8.73 24.66
N ALA A 62 -32.07 -10.00 25.03
CA ALA A 62 -31.26 -11.17 24.66
C ALA A 62 -29.83 -11.15 25.27
N PRO A 63 -29.03 -12.23 25.13
CA PRO A 63 -27.77 -12.35 25.86
C PRO A 63 -26.79 -11.20 25.57
N VAL A 64 -26.40 -10.48 26.62
CA VAL A 64 -25.44 -9.38 26.53
C VAL A 64 -24.04 -9.86 26.89
N GLY A 65 -23.06 -9.50 26.07
CA GLY A 65 -21.66 -9.81 26.33
C GLY A 65 -21.04 -8.90 27.39
N GLN A 66 -19.72 -8.98 27.54
CA GLN A 66 -19.00 -8.23 28.58
C GLN A 66 -19.13 -6.71 28.39
N ARG A 67 -18.94 -5.95 29.47
CA ARG A 67 -18.72 -4.49 29.45
C ARG A 67 -19.91 -3.63 29.04
N VAL A 68 -21.14 -4.12 29.17
CA VAL A 68 -22.33 -3.26 28.98
C VAL A 68 -22.26 -2.03 29.88
N GLY A 69 -22.52 -0.84 29.33
CA GLY A 69 -22.44 0.43 30.04
C GLY A 69 -21.04 0.87 30.47
N SER A 70 -19.97 0.27 29.91
CA SER A 70 -18.59 0.67 30.25
C SER A 70 -18.25 2.07 29.77
N MET A 71 -17.59 2.85 30.62
CA MET A 71 -17.33 4.28 30.41
C MET A 71 -18.62 5.11 30.29
N GLY A 72 -19.72 4.63 30.88
CA GLY A 72 -21.02 5.29 30.94
C GLY A 72 -20.93 6.76 31.36
N MET A 73 -21.59 7.66 30.62
CA MET A 73 -21.62 9.08 30.94
C MET A 73 -22.96 9.51 31.55
N SER A 74 -22.95 10.61 32.29
CA SER A 74 -24.18 11.21 32.83
C SER A 74 -25.18 11.54 31.72
N GLY A 75 -26.48 11.31 31.97
CA GLY A 75 -27.55 11.46 30.98
C GLY A 75 -27.84 10.21 30.16
N THR A 76 -27.12 9.09 30.39
CA THR A 76 -27.42 7.80 29.76
C THR A 76 -28.04 6.83 30.77
N GLU A 77 -29.19 6.26 30.41
CA GLU A 77 -29.87 5.18 31.14
C GLU A 77 -29.88 3.90 30.31
N ILE A 78 -29.38 2.80 30.86
CA ILE A 78 -29.29 1.50 30.20
C ILE A 78 -30.09 0.48 31.02
N ILE A 79 -31.01 -0.24 30.39
CA ILE A 79 -31.84 -1.27 31.01
C ILE A 79 -31.59 -2.57 30.27
N VAL A 80 -31.00 -3.55 30.96
CA VAL A 80 -30.77 -4.90 30.44
C VAL A 80 -31.88 -5.82 30.93
N LYS A 81 -32.64 -6.42 30.00
CA LYS A 81 -33.64 -7.45 30.31
C LYS A 81 -32.94 -8.80 30.42
N GLY A 82 -32.76 -9.27 31.65
CA GLY A 82 -32.05 -10.49 31.99
C GLY A 82 -30.68 -10.24 32.62
N SER A 83 -29.84 -11.27 32.67
CA SER A 83 -28.50 -11.22 33.25
C SER A 83 -27.47 -10.61 32.29
N ALA A 84 -26.39 -10.06 32.84
CA ALA A 84 -25.29 -9.48 32.08
C ALA A 84 -23.94 -10.11 32.45
N SER A 85 -23.08 -10.27 31.44
CA SER A 85 -21.72 -10.80 31.58
C SER A 85 -20.76 -9.79 32.26
N ASP A 86 -19.47 -10.11 32.31
CA ASP A 86 -18.51 -9.46 33.20
C ASP A 86 -18.35 -7.96 32.91
N ASP A 87 -17.88 -7.21 33.90
CA ASP A 87 -17.49 -5.80 33.79
C ASP A 87 -18.64 -4.84 33.44
N VAL A 88 -19.88 -5.14 33.84
CA VAL A 88 -21.02 -4.21 33.71
C VAL A 88 -20.67 -2.87 34.36
N GLY A 89 -20.76 -1.77 33.63
CA GLY A 89 -20.44 -0.44 34.16
C GLY A 89 -18.96 -0.24 34.51
N TRP A 90 -18.03 -0.98 33.89
CA TRP A 90 -16.60 -0.74 34.07
C TRP A 90 -16.23 0.69 33.68
N LEU A 91 -15.48 1.40 34.55
CA LEU A 91 -15.17 2.83 34.39
C LEU A 91 -16.40 3.74 34.24
N ASN A 92 -17.55 3.38 34.83
CA ASN A 92 -18.73 4.24 34.78
C ASN A 92 -18.43 5.63 35.39
N CYS A 93 -18.81 6.67 34.66
CA CYS A 93 -18.57 8.08 34.92
C CYS A 93 -19.87 8.89 34.99
N GLY A 94 -21.03 8.23 35.11
CA GLY A 94 -22.30 8.92 35.36
C GLY A 94 -23.56 8.22 34.84
N ALA A 95 -23.44 7.14 34.06
CA ALA A 95 -24.61 6.44 33.53
C ALA A 95 -25.37 5.71 34.63
N LYS A 96 -26.68 5.58 34.44
CA LYS A 96 -27.55 4.73 35.25
C LYS A 96 -27.77 3.41 34.50
N ILE A 97 -27.37 2.30 35.11
CA ILE A 97 -27.46 0.97 34.51
C ILE A 97 -28.36 0.12 35.39
N THR A 98 -29.39 -0.49 34.81
CA THR A 98 -30.30 -1.41 35.50
C THR A 98 -30.24 -2.76 34.82
N VAL A 99 -29.95 -3.81 35.59
CA VAL A 99 -29.90 -5.20 35.11
C VAL A 99 -31.00 -5.99 35.79
N LEU A 100 -31.97 -6.46 35.01
CA LEU A 100 -33.13 -7.22 35.50
C LEU A 100 -32.80 -8.73 35.66
N GLY A 101 -31.59 -9.02 36.13
CA GLY A 101 -31.03 -10.36 36.33
C GLY A 101 -29.76 -10.28 37.18
N ASP A 102 -28.90 -11.29 37.08
CA ASP A 102 -27.60 -11.31 37.76
C ASP A 102 -26.53 -10.56 36.93
N VAL A 103 -25.52 -10.01 37.60
CA VAL A 103 -24.28 -9.56 36.95
C VAL A 103 -23.14 -10.46 37.37
N THR A 104 -22.26 -10.82 36.43
CA THR A 104 -21.11 -11.69 36.73
C THR A 104 -19.95 -10.87 37.30
N ASN A 105 -18.70 -11.23 37.00
CA ASN A 105 -17.55 -10.70 37.72
C ASN A 105 -17.25 -9.25 37.33
N GLY A 106 -16.64 -8.50 38.26
CA GLY A 106 -16.11 -7.16 37.95
C GLY A 106 -17.17 -6.08 37.72
N ALA A 107 -18.43 -6.32 38.07
CA ALA A 107 -19.47 -5.31 37.93
C ALA A 107 -19.11 -4.03 38.70
N HIS A 108 -19.28 -2.90 38.04
CA HIS A 108 -18.95 -1.55 38.49
C HIS A 108 -17.48 -1.28 38.83
N ASN A 109 -16.56 -2.14 38.37
CA ASN A 109 -15.14 -1.99 38.62
C ASN A 109 -14.58 -0.65 38.07
N ALA A 110 -13.75 0.01 38.86
CA ALA A 110 -13.09 1.28 38.56
C ALA A 110 -14.03 2.46 38.20
N GLY A 111 -15.32 2.37 38.52
CA GLY A 111 -16.27 3.47 38.36
C GLY A 111 -15.96 4.65 39.29
N ALA A 112 -16.32 5.86 38.87
CA ALA A 112 -16.16 7.08 39.67
C ALA A 112 -17.50 7.79 39.96
N GLN A 113 -18.51 7.60 39.11
CA GLN A 113 -19.84 8.20 39.19
C GLN A 113 -20.88 7.32 38.48
N GLY A 114 -22.16 7.56 38.75
CA GLY A 114 -23.28 6.84 38.14
C GLY A 114 -23.87 5.76 39.05
N ILE A 115 -24.86 5.04 38.55
CA ILE A 115 -25.66 4.11 39.34
C ILE A 115 -25.71 2.75 38.63
N LEU A 116 -25.56 1.66 39.40
CA LEU A 116 -25.84 0.30 38.97
C LEU A 116 -26.91 -0.29 39.88
N TYR A 117 -28.03 -0.72 39.29
CA TYR A 117 -29.12 -1.43 39.95
C TYR A 117 -29.19 -2.85 39.42
N VAL A 118 -29.12 -3.85 40.30
CA VAL A 118 -29.12 -5.27 39.94
C VAL A 118 -30.28 -5.96 40.65
N GLN A 119 -31.19 -6.54 39.87
CA GLN A 119 -32.33 -7.32 40.38
C GLN A 119 -31.89 -8.66 40.99
N GLY A 120 -30.76 -9.22 40.54
CA GLY A 120 -30.13 -10.43 41.06
C GLY A 120 -28.98 -10.14 42.04
N GLY A 121 -27.95 -10.97 41.96
CA GLY A 121 -26.68 -10.82 42.68
C GLY A 121 -25.51 -10.43 41.78
N GLY A 122 -24.38 -10.08 42.40
CA GLY A 122 -23.11 -9.78 41.72
C GLY A 122 -22.11 -10.93 41.80
N GLY A 123 -21.30 -11.15 40.77
CA GLY A 123 -20.21 -12.14 40.78
C GLY A 123 -19.03 -11.73 41.67
N ALA A 124 -17.88 -12.37 41.47
CA ALA A 124 -16.64 -12.02 42.15
C ALA A 124 -16.13 -10.63 41.71
N ARG A 125 -15.39 -9.95 42.60
CA ARG A 125 -14.71 -8.68 42.33
C ARG A 125 -15.64 -7.54 41.86
N CYS A 126 -16.92 -7.59 42.19
CA CYS A 126 -17.79 -6.44 42.02
C CYS A 126 -17.31 -5.26 42.90
N ASP A 127 -17.52 -4.03 42.46
CA ASP A 127 -17.15 -2.80 43.17
C ASP A 127 -15.64 -2.56 43.38
N THR A 128 -14.80 -3.32 42.69
CA THR A 128 -13.34 -3.20 42.79
C THR A 128 -12.85 -1.84 42.30
N MET A 129 -11.84 -1.26 42.96
CA MET A 129 -11.16 0.00 42.57
C MET A 129 -12.08 1.21 42.33
N THR A 130 -13.31 1.19 42.85
CA THR A 130 -14.26 2.30 42.70
C THR A 130 -13.76 3.56 43.41
N LYS A 131 -14.04 4.73 42.83
CA LYS A 131 -13.53 6.02 43.28
C LYS A 131 -14.69 6.97 43.55
N HIS A 132 -14.42 8.02 44.32
CA HIS A 132 -15.32 9.14 44.44
C HIS A 132 -14.56 10.41 44.09
N ASN A 133 -15.07 11.16 43.11
CA ASN A 133 -14.64 12.51 42.83
C ASN A 133 -15.56 13.47 43.59
N PRO A 134 -15.06 14.27 44.55
CA PRO A 134 -15.89 15.17 45.35
C PRO A 134 -16.68 16.22 44.55
N ARG A 135 -16.33 16.45 43.28
CA ARG A 135 -17.05 17.37 42.39
C ARG A 135 -18.40 16.84 41.91
N PHE A 136 -18.70 15.57 42.14
CA PHE A 136 -19.85 14.88 41.57
C PHE A 136 -20.48 13.93 42.58
N GLU A 137 -21.72 13.51 42.30
CA GLU A 137 -22.41 12.53 43.12
C GLU A 137 -21.61 11.22 43.22
N PRO A 138 -21.60 10.56 44.40
CA PRO A 138 -20.89 9.30 44.57
C PRO A 138 -21.46 8.22 43.66
N LEU A 139 -20.56 7.39 43.12
CA LEU A 139 -20.93 6.14 42.45
C LEU A 139 -21.80 5.29 43.39
N GLN A 140 -22.89 4.71 42.86
CA GLN A 140 -23.77 3.81 43.63
C GLN A 140 -23.94 2.46 42.95
N SER A 141 -23.78 1.37 43.69
CA SER A 141 -24.14 0.02 43.25
C SER A 141 -25.14 -0.61 44.20
N TRP A 142 -26.17 -1.27 43.66
CA TRP A 142 -27.24 -1.90 44.43
C TRP A 142 -27.48 -3.31 43.94
N TYR A 143 -27.44 -4.25 44.86
CA TYR A 143 -27.63 -5.69 44.63
C TYR A 143 -28.79 -6.17 45.47
N PHE A 144 -29.82 -6.69 44.82
CA PHE A 144 -31.02 -7.18 45.52
C PHE A 144 -30.75 -8.46 46.32
N ARG A 145 -29.87 -9.33 45.83
CA ARG A 145 -29.50 -10.60 46.47
C ARG A 145 -28.19 -10.48 47.26
N ASP A 146 -27.12 -11.08 46.75
CA ASP A 146 -25.78 -11.18 47.35
C ASP A 146 -24.68 -10.83 46.35
N VAL A 147 -23.43 -10.76 46.81
CA VAL A 147 -22.24 -10.52 45.98
C VAL A 147 -21.16 -11.59 46.22
N GLY A 148 -20.32 -11.82 45.22
CA GLY A 148 -19.28 -12.86 45.25
C GLY A 148 -17.95 -12.40 45.86
N ASP A 149 -16.96 -13.30 45.81
CA ASP A 149 -15.67 -13.14 46.47
C ASP A 149 -14.89 -11.90 46.04
N SER A 150 -14.07 -11.37 46.95
CA SER A 150 -13.26 -10.16 46.76
C SER A 150 -14.11 -8.92 46.43
N PHE A 151 -15.34 -8.87 46.93
CA PHE A 151 -16.21 -7.71 46.78
C PHE A 151 -15.56 -6.44 47.35
N ALA A 152 -15.66 -5.32 46.61
CA ALA A 152 -15.13 -4.01 46.99
C ALA A 152 -13.62 -3.99 47.28
N GLU A 153 -12.84 -4.82 46.60
CA GLU A 153 -11.37 -4.80 46.70
C GLU A 153 -10.82 -3.44 46.21
N PHE A 154 -9.91 -2.83 46.96
CA PHE A 154 -9.32 -1.51 46.67
C PHE A 154 -10.35 -0.37 46.46
N LYS A 155 -11.56 -0.49 47.02
CA LYS A 155 -12.58 0.56 46.97
C LYS A 155 -12.08 1.84 47.66
N ALA A 156 -12.04 2.94 46.91
CA ALA A 156 -11.59 4.25 47.36
C ALA A 156 -12.75 5.26 47.51
N GLY A 157 -13.95 4.92 47.06
CA GLY A 157 -15.13 5.76 47.17
C GLY A 157 -16.40 5.13 46.61
N GLY A 158 -17.52 5.83 46.75
CA GLY A 158 -18.85 5.36 46.34
C GLY A 158 -19.61 4.61 47.43
N ILE A 159 -20.85 4.27 47.13
CA ILE A 159 -21.79 3.60 48.02
C ILE A 159 -22.22 2.28 47.38
N ALA A 160 -22.14 1.18 48.11
CA ALA A 160 -22.72 -0.10 47.69
C ALA A 160 -23.84 -0.51 48.65
N VAL A 161 -24.89 -1.14 48.12
CA VAL A 161 -26.00 -1.67 48.91
C VAL A 161 -26.26 -3.13 48.53
N VAL A 162 -26.25 -4.03 49.50
CA VAL A 162 -26.52 -5.46 49.31
C VAL A 162 -27.70 -5.87 50.19
N CYS A 163 -28.87 -6.10 49.58
CA CYS A 163 -30.12 -6.30 50.30
C CYS A 163 -30.28 -7.69 50.93
N GLY A 164 -29.52 -8.70 50.49
CA GLY A 164 -29.56 -10.05 51.06
C GLY A 164 -30.92 -10.74 50.93
N VAL A 165 -31.72 -10.41 49.92
CA VAL A 165 -32.98 -11.10 49.63
C VAL A 165 -32.66 -12.39 48.87
N ASN A 166 -33.01 -13.56 49.40
CA ASN A 166 -32.75 -14.87 48.77
C ASN A 166 -31.30 -15.03 48.23
N PRO A 167 -30.27 -14.82 49.07
CA PRO A 167 -28.87 -14.85 48.65
C PRO A 167 -28.47 -16.27 48.19
N ARG A 168 -27.50 -16.38 47.26
CA ARG A 168 -26.93 -17.68 46.85
C ARG A 168 -26.26 -18.41 48.01
N ASN A 169 -25.65 -17.66 48.94
CA ASN A 169 -25.10 -18.17 50.19
C ASN A 169 -25.66 -17.37 51.39
N PRO A 170 -26.69 -17.88 52.10
CA PRO A 170 -27.29 -17.19 53.25
C PRO A 170 -26.34 -16.90 54.41
N GLU A 171 -25.28 -17.71 54.56
CA GLU A 171 -24.30 -17.57 55.64
C GLU A 171 -23.21 -16.53 55.33
N ASN A 172 -23.03 -16.14 54.06
CA ASN A 172 -21.98 -15.23 53.66
C ASN A 172 -22.37 -14.38 52.43
N ILE A 173 -23.13 -13.32 52.65
CA ILE A 173 -23.76 -12.54 51.56
C ILE A 173 -22.78 -11.62 50.81
N LEU A 174 -21.56 -11.42 51.34
CA LEU A 174 -20.52 -10.56 50.74
C LEU A 174 -19.36 -11.36 50.12
N GLY A 175 -19.47 -12.69 50.07
CA GLY A 175 -18.41 -13.59 49.59
C GLY A 175 -17.19 -13.62 50.51
N TYR A 176 -16.13 -14.30 50.07
CA TYR A 176 -14.86 -14.40 50.80
C TYR A 176 -13.95 -13.20 50.51
N ARG A 177 -13.16 -12.81 51.52
CA ARG A 177 -12.21 -11.68 51.47
C ARG A 177 -12.80 -10.34 50.98
N PRO A 178 -13.98 -9.89 51.44
CA PRO A 178 -14.50 -8.59 51.03
C PRO A 178 -13.67 -7.43 51.62
N CYS A 179 -13.67 -6.30 50.90
CA CYS A 179 -13.12 -5.01 51.31
C CYS A 179 -11.60 -4.96 51.52
N VAL A 180 -10.83 -5.93 50.99
CA VAL A 180 -9.36 -5.90 51.06
C VAL A 180 -8.84 -4.66 50.36
N GLY A 181 -7.98 -3.90 51.03
CA GLY A 181 -7.41 -2.65 50.50
C GLY A 181 -8.39 -1.49 50.37
N MET A 182 -9.61 -1.58 50.93
CA MET A 182 -10.56 -0.46 50.92
C MET A 182 -10.02 0.73 51.73
N VAL A 183 -10.07 1.92 51.12
CA VAL A 183 -9.57 3.19 51.67
C VAL A 183 -10.63 4.28 51.77
N GLY A 184 -11.80 4.09 51.17
CA GLY A 184 -12.92 5.02 51.25
C GLY A 184 -14.22 4.42 50.72
N GLY A 185 -15.33 5.15 50.87
CA GLY A 185 -16.67 4.68 50.49
C GLY A 185 -17.43 4.00 51.63
N ALA A 186 -18.67 3.59 51.36
CA ALA A 186 -19.57 2.93 52.30
C ALA A 186 -20.26 1.72 51.66
N ILE A 187 -20.50 0.68 52.45
CA ILE A 187 -21.24 -0.50 52.01
C ILE A 187 -22.34 -0.76 53.04
N TYR A 188 -23.59 -0.71 52.62
CA TYR A 188 -24.75 -1.12 53.41
C TYR A 188 -25.11 -2.55 53.05
N PHE A 189 -25.32 -3.40 54.05
CA PHE A 189 -25.68 -4.79 53.79
C PHE A 189 -26.64 -5.34 54.83
N ARG A 190 -27.49 -6.29 54.42
CA ARG A 190 -28.46 -6.99 55.28
C ARG A 190 -28.29 -8.51 55.17
N GLY A 191 -27.87 -9.16 56.25
CA GLY A 191 -27.65 -10.62 56.29
C GLY A 191 -26.33 -11.03 56.97
N ALA A 192 -26.00 -12.33 56.91
CA ALA A 192 -24.81 -12.87 57.55
C ALA A 192 -23.53 -12.66 56.72
N MET A 193 -22.41 -12.44 57.41
CA MET A 193 -21.07 -12.27 56.83
C MET A 193 -20.06 -13.02 57.71
N GLN A 194 -19.33 -13.95 57.12
CA GLN A 194 -18.36 -14.79 57.86
C GLN A 194 -17.05 -14.04 58.13
N GLU A 195 -16.55 -13.30 57.14
CA GLU A 195 -15.26 -12.59 57.24
C GLU A 195 -15.25 -11.27 56.45
N TYR A 196 -14.28 -10.41 56.77
CA TYR A 196 -13.97 -9.18 56.05
C TYR A 196 -12.56 -8.70 56.43
N SER A 197 -11.98 -7.77 55.66
CA SER A 197 -10.67 -7.19 56.00
C SER A 197 -10.73 -6.32 57.27
N ARG A 198 -10.48 -6.93 58.44
CA ARG A 198 -10.37 -6.21 59.73
C ARG A 198 -9.18 -5.23 59.78
N LYS A 199 -8.25 -5.36 58.84
CA LYS A 199 -7.13 -4.44 58.64
C LYS A 199 -7.59 -3.12 58.01
N ASP A 200 -8.48 -3.19 57.02
CA ASP A 200 -8.80 -2.05 56.16
C ASP A 200 -10.10 -1.34 56.54
N VAL A 201 -11.06 -2.08 57.08
CA VAL A 201 -12.42 -1.56 57.36
C VAL A 201 -12.94 -1.94 58.75
N LYS A 202 -13.97 -1.20 59.18
CA LYS A 202 -14.79 -1.51 60.37
C LYS A 202 -16.25 -1.70 59.96
N CYS A 203 -16.90 -2.64 60.61
CA CYS A 203 -18.35 -2.85 60.52
C CYS A 203 -19.02 -2.12 61.68
N VAL A 204 -19.98 -1.25 61.38
CA VAL A 204 -20.66 -0.37 62.34
C VAL A 204 -22.18 -0.45 62.15
N GLU A 205 -22.91 -0.11 63.21
CA GLU A 205 -24.36 0.04 63.17
C GLU A 205 -24.76 1.31 62.40
N LEU A 206 -25.95 1.31 61.80
CA LEU A 206 -26.45 2.46 61.04
C LEU A 206 -26.79 3.63 61.97
N THR A 207 -26.41 4.83 61.56
CA THR A 207 -26.89 6.08 62.20
C THR A 207 -28.33 6.39 61.78
N PRO A 208 -29.05 7.30 62.48
CA PRO A 208 -30.36 7.77 62.03
C PRO A 208 -30.34 8.32 60.60
N GLN A 209 -29.27 9.05 60.23
CA GLN A 209 -29.09 9.59 58.89
C GLN A 209 -28.91 8.48 57.83
N ASP A 210 -28.13 7.45 58.15
CA ASP A 210 -27.96 6.28 57.28
C ASP A 210 -29.29 5.58 57.01
N ARG A 211 -30.11 5.39 58.06
CA ARG A 211 -31.44 4.77 57.94
C ARG A 211 -32.38 5.56 57.06
N GLN A 212 -32.41 6.89 57.23
CA GLN A 212 -33.22 7.77 56.40
C GLN A 212 -32.78 7.69 54.93
N TRP A 213 -31.47 7.83 54.68
CA TRP A 213 -30.90 7.76 53.33
C TRP A 213 -31.23 6.43 52.64
N LEU A 214 -31.06 5.30 53.35
CA LEU A 214 -31.37 3.98 52.80
C LEU A 214 -32.86 3.85 52.47
N THR A 215 -33.75 4.33 53.34
CA THR A 215 -35.21 4.28 53.15
C THR A 215 -35.65 5.10 51.94
N GLU A 216 -35.13 6.32 51.80
CA GLU A 216 -35.44 7.22 50.68
C GLU A 216 -34.94 6.66 49.34
N ASN A 217 -33.73 6.09 49.31
CA ASN A 217 -33.10 5.56 48.09
C ASN A 217 -33.52 4.11 47.76
N MET A 218 -34.16 3.38 48.68
CA MET A 218 -34.71 2.04 48.42
C MET A 218 -35.87 2.09 47.42
N LYS A 219 -36.74 3.11 47.49
CA LYS A 219 -37.89 3.26 46.58
C LYS A 219 -37.49 3.31 45.10
N PRO A 220 -36.59 4.21 44.65
CA PRO A 220 -36.19 4.27 43.25
C PRO A 220 -35.45 3.01 42.80
N PHE A 221 -34.66 2.37 43.67
CA PHE A 221 -34.02 1.09 43.37
C PHE A 221 -35.06 -0.01 43.10
N LEU A 222 -35.97 -0.28 44.05
CA LEU A 222 -36.98 -1.34 43.91
C LEU A 222 -37.93 -1.09 42.74
N LYS A 223 -38.25 0.17 42.44
CA LYS A 223 -39.02 0.52 41.25
C LYS A 223 -38.27 0.18 39.96
N ALA A 224 -36.97 0.47 39.89
CA ALA A 224 -36.16 0.20 38.71
C ALA A 224 -35.99 -1.30 38.43
N ILE A 225 -35.89 -2.11 39.49
CA ILE A 225 -35.75 -3.57 39.36
C ILE A 225 -37.08 -4.34 39.44
N ASP A 226 -38.23 -3.66 39.42
CA ASP A 226 -39.56 -4.28 39.50
C ASP A 226 -39.75 -5.20 40.73
N ARG A 227 -39.45 -4.68 41.92
CA ARG A 227 -39.53 -5.38 43.22
C ARG A 227 -40.11 -4.50 44.33
N THR A 228 -41.08 -3.64 44.02
CA THR A 228 -41.66 -2.68 44.98
C THR A 228 -42.30 -3.33 46.22
N ASP A 229 -42.76 -4.57 46.11
CA ASP A 229 -43.42 -5.29 47.20
C ASP A 229 -42.47 -5.58 48.38
N TYR A 230 -41.15 -5.60 48.14
CA TYR A 230 -40.12 -5.79 49.16
C TYR A 230 -39.80 -4.53 49.96
N TYR A 231 -40.42 -3.40 49.65
CA TYR A 231 -40.11 -2.13 50.31
C TYR A 231 -40.28 -2.21 51.83
N ASN A 232 -41.44 -2.68 52.28
CA ASN A 232 -41.73 -2.81 53.72
C ASN A 232 -40.77 -3.80 54.41
N GLU A 233 -40.42 -4.92 53.78
CA GLU A 233 -39.48 -5.90 54.32
C GLU A 233 -38.09 -5.29 54.54
N LEU A 234 -37.62 -4.48 53.57
CA LEU A 234 -36.28 -3.91 53.59
C LEU A 234 -36.17 -2.67 54.49
N THR A 235 -37.27 -1.96 54.77
CA THR A 235 -37.26 -0.72 55.58
C THR A 235 -37.76 -0.88 57.01
N ASN A 236 -38.60 -1.88 57.32
CA ASN A 236 -39.22 -2.00 58.65
C ASN A 236 -38.34 -2.65 59.72
N SER A 237 -37.21 -3.26 59.33
CA SER A 237 -36.24 -3.85 60.27
C SER A 237 -34.85 -3.20 60.14
N PRO A 238 -34.67 -1.95 60.62
CA PRO A 238 -33.40 -1.24 60.45
C PRO A 238 -32.22 -1.90 61.17
N GLN A 239 -32.48 -2.69 62.22
CA GLN A 239 -31.44 -3.42 62.97
C GLN A 239 -30.84 -4.59 62.18
N SER A 240 -31.51 -5.04 61.11
CA SER A 240 -30.99 -6.10 60.23
C SER A 240 -29.92 -5.59 59.28
N TRP A 241 -29.74 -4.27 59.16
CA TRP A 241 -28.75 -3.64 58.31
C TRP A 241 -27.49 -3.29 59.10
N LYS A 242 -26.35 -3.45 58.45
CA LYS A 242 -25.04 -3.01 58.94
C LYS A 242 -24.33 -2.19 57.87
N LYS A 243 -23.33 -1.42 58.30
CA LYS A 243 -22.53 -0.55 57.43
C LYS A 243 -21.05 -0.87 57.56
N ILE A 244 -20.37 -1.06 56.45
CA ILE A 244 -18.90 -1.16 56.40
C ILE A 244 -18.35 0.17 55.89
N ILE A 245 -17.37 0.71 56.62
CA ILE A 245 -16.61 1.90 56.23
C ILE A 245 -15.11 1.68 56.43
N ALA A 246 -14.31 2.32 55.58
CA ALA A 246 -12.86 2.30 55.72
C ALA A 246 -12.42 2.98 57.03
N TYR A 247 -11.34 2.49 57.62
CA TYR A 247 -10.66 3.25 58.67
C TYR A 247 -10.13 4.57 58.11
N THR A 248 -10.28 5.63 58.88
CA THR A 248 -9.69 6.94 58.60
C THR A 248 -8.15 6.85 58.59
N PRO A 249 -7.45 7.77 57.91
CA PRO A 249 -5.99 7.81 57.95
C PRO A 249 -5.40 7.84 59.37
N VAL A 250 -6.08 8.49 60.32
CA VAL A 250 -5.68 8.56 61.74
C VAL A 250 -5.79 7.17 62.39
N GLU A 251 -6.95 6.51 62.26
CA GLU A 251 -7.16 5.15 62.78
C GLU A 251 -6.19 4.13 62.16
N LYS A 252 -5.90 4.26 60.86
CA LYS A 252 -4.90 3.42 60.17
C LYS A 252 -3.49 3.70 60.69
N ALA A 253 -3.14 4.95 60.98
CA ALA A 253 -1.84 5.32 61.54
C ALA A 253 -1.65 4.76 62.96
N GLU A 254 -2.70 4.79 63.79
CA GLU A 254 -2.70 4.19 65.12
C GLU A 254 -2.53 2.66 65.05
N LYS A 255 -3.27 1.98 64.17
CA LYS A 255 -3.09 0.54 63.92
C LYS A 255 -1.71 0.20 63.32
N LYS A 256 -1.14 1.08 62.49
CA LYS A 256 0.21 0.88 61.94
C LYS A 256 1.28 0.97 63.01
N LYS A 257 1.10 1.74 64.10
CA LYS A 257 2.06 1.79 65.21
C LYS A 257 2.27 0.43 65.87
N THR A 258 1.28 -0.47 65.81
CA THR A 258 1.34 -1.84 66.35
C THR A 258 1.66 -2.92 65.30
N GLN A 259 1.80 -2.58 64.01
CA GLN A 259 1.97 -3.54 62.90
C GLN A 259 3.09 -3.17 61.89
N LYS A 260 4.12 -2.43 62.31
CA LYS A 260 5.30 -2.21 61.45
C LYS A 260 6.14 -3.48 61.38
N ILE A 261 5.91 -4.29 60.36
CA ILE A 261 6.85 -5.32 59.94
C ILE A 261 7.84 -4.70 58.93
N SER A 262 9.13 -4.92 59.12
CA SER A 262 10.12 -4.47 58.12
C SER A 262 9.95 -5.27 56.82
N ALA A 263 10.39 -4.74 55.67
CA ALA A 263 10.38 -5.50 54.42
C ALA A 263 11.17 -6.82 54.54
N ALA A 264 12.26 -6.81 55.32
CA ALA A 264 13.04 -8.00 55.64
C ALA A 264 12.23 -9.01 56.46
N GLU A 265 11.54 -8.57 57.51
CA GLU A 265 10.68 -9.45 58.29
C GLU A 265 9.47 -9.94 57.51
N PHE A 266 8.85 -9.11 56.65
CA PHE A 266 7.76 -9.55 55.77
C PHE A 266 8.23 -10.63 54.81
N ARG A 267 9.41 -10.44 54.20
CA ARG A 267 10.03 -11.45 53.35
C ARG A 267 10.20 -12.76 54.12
N VAL A 268 10.80 -12.74 55.30
CA VAL A 268 11.13 -13.97 56.04
C VAL A 268 9.91 -14.63 56.69
N LYS A 269 9.06 -13.84 57.36
CA LYS A 269 7.96 -14.36 58.20
C LYS A 269 6.66 -14.60 57.44
N THR A 270 6.47 -13.97 56.29
CA THR A 270 5.23 -14.07 55.51
C THR A 270 5.51 -14.63 54.12
N TRP A 271 6.31 -13.94 53.31
CA TRP A 271 6.55 -14.33 51.91
C TRP A 271 7.25 -15.69 51.79
N GLU A 272 8.38 -15.89 52.44
CA GLU A 272 9.13 -17.15 52.37
C GLU A 272 8.41 -18.31 53.06
N ALA A 273 7.57 -18.02 54.05
CA ALA A 273 6.73 -19.01 54.70
C ALA A 273 5.57 -19.48 53.79
N GLU A 274 4.98 -18.57 53.02
CA GLU A 274 3.84 -18.89 52.14
C GLU A 274 4.28 -19.44 50.78
N VAL A 275 5.39 -18.94 50.19
CA VAL A 275 5.81 -19.29 48.82
C VAL A 275 7.22 -19.89 48.72
N GLY A 276 7.88 -20.18 49.86
CA GLY A 276 9.23 -20.74 49.91
C GLY A 276 10.34 -19.69 49.81
N LYS A 277 11.57 -20.06 50.23
CA LYS A 277 12.73 -19.14 50.29
C LYS A 277 13.07 -18.60 48.90
N GLY A 278 13.03 -17.27 48.73
CA GLY A 278 13.21 -16.59 47.44
C GLY A 278 11.94 -16.49 46.56
N GLY A 279 10.86 -17.18 46.92
CA GLY A 279 9.59 -17.21 46.18
C GLY A 279 9.75 -17.58 44.70
N ILE A 280 8.92 -17.00 43.83
CA ILE A 280 8.98 -17.19 42.36
C ILE A 280 10.28 -16.70 41.71
N PHE A 281 11.13 -15.99 42.46
CA PHE A 281 12.42 -15.46 42.01
C PHE A 281 13.60 -16.22 42.62
N ALA A 282 13.38 -17.35 43.31
CA ALA A 282 14.43 -18.10 43.99
C ALA A 282 15.62 -18.43 43.06
N GLU A 283 15.34 -18.82 41.82
CA GLU A 283 16.35 -19.12 40.79
C GLU A 283 17.12 -17.88 40.32
N TYR A 284 16.52 -16.69 40.44
CA TYR A 284 17.13 -15.42 40.01
C TYR A 284 17.86 -14.68 41.13
N MET A 285 17.70 -15.08 42.39
CA MET A 285 18.38 -14.41 43.51
C MET A 285 19.90 -14.55 43.47
N ALA A 286 20.41 -15.63 42.85
CA ALA A 286 21.83 -15.84 42.62
C ALA A 286 22.28 -15.42 41.21
N HIS A 287 21.36 -14.95 40.37
CA HIS A 287 21.68 -14.52 39.02
C HIS A 287 22.51 -13.22 39.10
N PRO A 288 23.62 -13.10 38.36
CA PRO A 288 24.37 -11.87 38.30
C PRO A 288 23.47 -10.71 37.87
N LEU A 289 23.52 -9.60 38.62
CA LEU A 289 22.80 -8.37 38.31
C LEU A 289 23.44 -7.70 37.09
N THR A 290 23.00 -8.08 35.89
CA THR A 290 23.43 -7.40 34.67
C THR A 290 22.67 -6.09 34.54
N MET A 291 23.36 -4.95 34.70
CA MET A 291 22.78 -3.65 34.38
C MET A 291 22.76 -3.47 32.86
N LEU A 292 21.61 -3.72 32.24
CA LEU A 292 21.39 -3.30 30.85
C LEU A 292 21.01 -1.82 30.83
N PRO A 293 21.74 -0.95 30.10
CA PRO A 293 21.37 0.45 29.99
C PRO A 293 20.00 0.58 29.31
N TYR A 294 19.16 1.51 29.78
CA TYR A 294 17.80 1.71 29.24
C TYR A 294 17.82 2.16 27.77
N ILE A 295 18.88 2.89 27.39
CA ILE A 295 19.19 3.26 26.02
C ILE A 295 20.46 2.52 25.64
N THR A 296 20.34 1.57 24.72
CA THR A 296 21.44 0.72 24.29
C THR A 296 22.04 1.22 22.98
N THR A 297 23.35 1.03 22.81
CA THR A 297 24.12 1.29 21.59
C THR A 297 24.79 -0.02 21.14
N ASP A 298 25.61 0.01 20.07
CA ASP A 298 26.43 -1.13 19.63
C ASP A 298 25.67 -2.46 19.48
N ALA A 299 26.02 -3.49 20.26
CA ALA A 299 25.43 -4.82 20.20
C ALA A 299 24.06 -4.90 20.90
N ASP A 300 23.81 -4.04 21.88
CA ASP A 300 22.63 -4.14 22.76
C ASP A 300 21.40 -3.44 22.20
N ARG A 301 21.53 -2.66 21.11
CA ARG A 301 20.39 -2.06 20.40
C ARG A 301 19.61 -3.12 19.62
N ARG A 302 18.29 -3.00 19.57
CA ARG A 302 17.41 -3.94 18.83
C ARG A 302 17.49 -3.79 17.31
N ASN A 303 17.57 -2.55 16.83
CA ASN A 303 17.63 -2.22 15.41
C ASN A 303 18.77 -1.24 15.13
N LYS A 304 19.32 -1.29 13.92
CA LYS A 304 20.29 -0.31 13.43
C LYS A 304 19.84 0.30 12.11
N PRO A 305 20.13 1.59 11.88
CA PRO A 305 19.91 2.19 10.58
C PRO A 305 21.02 1.76 9.60
N VAL A 306 20.64 1.46 8.36
CA VAL A 306 21.55 1.13 7.28
C VAL A 306 21.30 2.06 6.11
N TRP A 307 22.38 2.66 5.59
CA TRP A 307 22.32 3.52 4.41
C TRP A 307 22.34 2.69 3.12
N ASN A 308 21.16 2.26 2.68
CA ASN A 308 20.95 1.42 1.51
C ASN A 308 20.72 2.25 0.25
N ASN A 309 21.68 3.14 -0.06
CA ASN A 309 21.61 3.99 -1.25
C ASN A 309 21.64 3.16 -2.54
N GLU A 310 20.74 3.46 -3.47
CA GLU A 310 20.58 2.75 -4.75
C GLU A 310 20.30 1.23 -4.65
N LYS A 311 19.88 0.74 -3.47
CA LYS A 311 19.38 -0.64 -3.28
C LYS A 311 18.16 -0.91 -4.16
N TYR A 312 17.26 0.06 -4.25
CA TYR A 312 16.05 -0.01 -5.08
C TYR A 312 16.19 0.76 -6.38
N ALA A 313 15.48 0.32 -7.41
CA ALA A 313 15.29 1.10 -8.62
C ALA A 313 14.17 2.14 -8.41
N PRO A 314 14.35 3.39 -8.84
CA PRO A 314 13.24 4.35 -8.88
C PRO A 314 12.19 3.90 -9.91
N PRO A 315 10.90 4.20 -9.70
CA PRO A 315 9.84 3.75 -10.60
C PRO A 315 10.06 4.17 -12.05
N CYS A 316 10.64 5.35 -12.29
CA CYS A 316 10.94 5.84 -13.63
C CYS A 316 12.00 5.01 -14.37
N ALA A 317 12.98 4.44 -13.66
CA ALA A 317 14.03 3.61 -14.26
C ALA A 317 13.60 2.14 -14.33
N PHE A 318 12.84 1.67 -13.34
CA PHE A 318 12.29 0.32 -13.29
C PHE A 318 11.31 0.06 -14.46
N ASN A 319 10.35 0.96 -14.67
CA ASN A 319 9.34 0.82 -15.73
C ASN A 319 9.83 1.27 -17.11
N CYS A 320 11.05 1.80 -17.22
CA CYS A 320 11.64 2.11 -18.50
C CYS A 320 12.22 0.83 -19.11
N PRO A 321 11.76 0.34 -20.27
CA PRO A 321 12.25 -0.93 -20.82
C PRO A 321 13.75 -0.95 -21.17
N THR A 322 14.37 0.23 -21.32
CA THR A 322 15.82 0.39 -21.52
C THR A 322 16.58 0.67 -20.21
N HIS A 323 15.86 0.90 -19.10
CA HIS A 323 16.38 1.21 -17.77
C HIS A 323 17.20 2.52 -17.68
N ILE A 324 16.78 3.55 -18.43
CA ILE A 324 17.41 4.88 -18.35
C ILE A 324 17.30 5.42 -16.91
N PRO A 325 18.42 5.78 -16.25
CA PRO A 325 18.42 6.26 -14.87
C PRO A 325 18.08 7.77 -14.82
N THR A 326 16.82 8.12 -15.07
CA THR A 326 16.34 9.51 -15.10
C THR A 326 16.65 10.30 -13.83
N HIS A 327 16.53 9.66 -12.66
CA HIS A 327 16.92 10.25 -11.38
C HIS A 327 18.41 10.66 -11.30
N LYS A 328 19.32 9.88 -11.91
CA LYS A 328 20.75 10.23 -12.01
C LYS A 328 20.97 11.40 -12.97
N ARG A 329 20.20 11.48 -14.07
CA ARG A 329 20.21 12.65 -14.96
C ARG A 329 19.78 13.91 -14.19
N ALA A 330 18.70 13.82 -13.43
CA ALA A 330 18.26 14.93 -12.57
C ALA A 330 19.33 15.32 -11.53
N ARG A 331 20.01 14.34 -10.92
CA ARG A 331 21.15 14.62 -10.02
C ARG A 331 22.25 15.42 -10.72
N LEU A 332 22.72 14.96 -11.88
CA LEU A 332 23.76 15.64 -12.66
C LEU A 332 23.34 17.08 -13.04
N ILE A 333 22.08 17.31 -13.40
CA ILE A 333 21.58 18.66 -13.69
C ILE A 333 21.63 19.56 -12.44
N ARG A 334 21.25 19.04 -11.26
CA ARG A 334 21.36 19.79 -9.99
C ARG A 334 22.80 20.14 -9.64
N GLU A 335 23.74 19.28 -9.97
CA GLU A 335 25.20 19.50 -9.82
C GLU A 335 25.78 20.48 -10.87
N GLY A 336 24.94 21.06 -11.74
CA GLY A 336 25.39 21.96 -12.82
C GLY A 336 25.98 21.22 -14.03
N ARG A 337 25.98 19.89 -14.04
CA ARG A 337 26.55 19.02 -15.08
C ARG A 337 25.51 18.67 -16.15
N MET A 338 24.93 19.70 -16.76
CA MET A 338 23.87 19.55 -17.77
C MET A 338 24.29 18.64 -18.93
N ARG A 339 25.50 18.85 -19.46
CA ARG A 339 26.00 18.07 -20.59
C ARG A 339 26.10 16.58 -20.26
N ASP A 340 26.70 16.23 -19.11
CA ASP A 340 26.81 14.85 -18.65
C ASP A 340 25.43 14.20 -18.44
N ALA A 341 24.44 14.96 -17.96
CA ALA A 341 23.08 14.48 -17.78
C ALA A 341 22.37 14.17 -19.11
N LEU A 342 22.65 14.95 -20.15
CA LEU A 342 22.14 14.72 -21.50
C LEU A 342 22.91 13.56 -22.15
N GLU A 343 24.24 13.49 -22.04
CA GLU A 343 25.07 12.42 -22.60
C GLU A 343 24.80 11.05 -21.95
N LEU A 344 24.42 11.01 -20.67
CA LEU A 344 24.12 9.77 -19.95
C LEU A 344 23.07 8.90 -20.67
N VAL A 345 22.08 9.51 -21.34
CA VAL A 345 21.02 8.75 -22.03
C VAL A 345 21.57 7.93 -23.21
N LEU A 346 22.67 8.38 -23.83
CA LEU A 346 23.30 7.71 -24.98
C LEU A 346 24.01 6.41 -24.61
N GLN A 347 24.25 6.18 -23.31
CA GLN A 347 24.71 4.88 -22.79
C GLN A 347 23.57 3.84 -22.76
N TYR A 348 22.32 4.26 -22.87
CA TYR A 348 21.15 3.38 -22.75
C TYR A 348 20.35 3.30 -24.05
N SER A 349 20.27 4.40 -24.81
CA SER A 349 19.54 4.46 -26.07
C SER A 349 20.30 5.27 -27.12
N PRO A 350 20.41 4.77 -28.37
CA PRO A 350 21.00 5.54 -29.47
C PRO A 350 20.09 6.67 -29.99
N LEU A 351 18.79 6.61 -29.68
CA LEU A 351 17.75 7.45 -30.28
C LEU A 351 16.91 8.22 -29.23
N PRO A 352 17.53 8.95 -28.28
CA PRO A 352 16.80 9.62 -27.21
C PRO A 352 15.82 10.69 -27.69
N ALA A 353 16.15 11.46 -28.74
CA ALA A 353 15.26 12.53 -29.21
C ALA A 353 14.09 11.97 -30.04
N THR A 354 14.36 11.00 -30.90
CA THR A 354 13.37 10.29 -31.73
C THR A 354 12.42 9.50 -30.84
N VAL A 355 12.95 8.65 -29.96
CA VAL A 355 12.13 7.72 -29.18
C VAL A 355 11.60 8.39 -27.92
N CYS A 356 12.45 8.76 -26.97
CA CYS A 356 11.98 9.36 -25.71
C CYS A 356 11.33 10.72 -25.94
N GLY A 357 11.83 11.51 -26.90
CA GLY A 357 11.35 12.86 -27.19
C GLY A 357 10.09 12.95 -28.04
N GLN A 358 9.75 11.96 -28.87
CA GLN A 358 8.58 12.03 -29.76
C GLN A 358 7.57 10.89 -29.56
N ILE A 359 8.00 9.64 -29.75
CA ILE A 359 7.07 8.51 -29.95
C ILE A 359 6.87 7.60 -28.72
N CYS A 360 7.74 7.67 -27.71
CA CYS A 360 7.60 6.86 -26.51
C CYS A 360 6.31 7.24 -25.75
N PRO A 361 5.53 6.28 -25.24
CA PRO A 361 4.39 6.57 -24.37
C PRO A 361 4.80 7.03 -22.97
N ASN A 362 6.11 7.08 -22.68
CA ASN A 362 6.72 7.58 -21.46
C ASN A 362 6.19 6.90 -20.19
N LEU A 363 6.26 5.56 -20.15
CA LEU A 363 5.94 4.74 -18.97
C LEU A 363 6.69 5.19 -17.71
N CYS A 364 7.91 5.73 -17.88
CA CYS A 364 8.71 6.31 -16.82
C CYS A 364 8.10 7.58 -16.21
N MET A 365 7.35 8.35 -17.00
CA MET A 365 6.59 9.53 -16.54
C MET A 365 5.29 9.09 -15.89
N GLN A 366 4.58 8.12 -16.46
CA GLN A 366 3.33 7.57 -15.91
C GLN A 366 3.52 6.98 -14.50
N SER A 367 4.67 6.34 -14.26
CA SER A 367 5.04 5.77 -12.96
C SER A 367 5.82 6.72 -12.04
N CYS A 368 6.04 7.97 -12.44
CA CYS A 368 6.88 8.87 -11.66
C CYS A 368 6.21 9.23 -10.32
N THR A 369 6.88 8.98 -9.19
CA THR A 369 6.38 9.37 -7.85
C THR A 369 6.02 10.85 -7.76
N ARG A 370 6.72 11.73 -8.50
CA ARG A 370 6.40 13.17 -8.55
C ARG A 370 5.01 13.45 -9.11
N GLY A 371 4.50 12.61 -10.01
CA GLY A 371 3.15 12.73 -10.59
C GLY A 371 2.03 12.55 -9.56
N MET A 372 2.32 12.03 -8.37
CA MET A 372 1.37 11.97 -7.25
C MET A 372 1.26 13.30 -6.49
N ILE A 373 2.18 14.24 -6.72
CA ILE A 373 2.20 15.57 -6.09
C ILE A 373 1.73 16.63 -7.10
N ASP A 374 2.35 16.65 -8.28
CA ASP A 374 1.98 17.54 -9.38
C ASP A 374 2.12 16.84 -10.75
N LYS A 375 3.12 17.24 -11.56
CA LYS A 375 3.37 16.69 -12.88
C LYS A 375 4.58 15.75 -12.81
N PRO A 376 4.65 14.65 -13.56
CA PRO A 376 5.86 13.83 -13.62
C PRO A 376 7.05 14.63 -14.19
N LEU A 377 8.30 14.19 -13.92
CA LEU A 377 9.48 14.78 -14.58
C LEU A 377 9.31 14.73 -16.10
N ASN A 378 9.69 15.79 -16.79
CA ASN A 378 9.49 15.88 -18.23
C ASN A 378 10.65 15.19 -18.98
N VAL A 379 10.64 13.86 -18.93
CA VAL A 379 11.63 13.00 -19.60
C VAL A 379 11.57 13.16 -21.12
N GLN A 380 10.39 13.50 -21.67
CA GLN A 380 10.19 13.77 -23.08
C GLN A 380 11.03 14.96 -23.54
N GLU A 381 10.92 16.12 -22.86
CA GLU A 381 11.73 17.29 -23.20
C GLU A 381 13.23 17.06 -22.97
N LEU A 382 13.61 16.34 -21.91
CA LEU A 382 15.00 15.92 -21.71
C LEU A 382 15.51 15.01 -22.84
N GLY A 383 14.64 14.23 -23.47
CA GLY A 383 14.94 13.46 -24.69
C GLY A 383 15.19 14.39 -25.88
N ARG A 384 14.31 15.37 -26.10
CA ARG A 384 14.42 16.36 -27.19
C ARG A 384 15.71 17.18 -27.10
N LEU A 385 16.10 17.60 -25.90
CA LEU A 385 17.38 18.31 -25.66
C LEU A 385 18.62 17.50 -26.05
N SER A 386 18.50 16.17 -26.16
CA SER A 386 19.62 15.28 -26.52
C SER A 386 19.90 15.21 -28.02
N LEU A 387 19.11 15.90 -28.86
CA LEU A 387 19.20 15.83 -30.33
C LEU A 387 20.60 16.16 -30.89
N ASN A 388 21.23 17.19 -30.35
CA ASN A 388 22.50 17.73 -30.86
C ASN A 388 23.75 17.10 -30.22
N LEU A 389 23.60 16.07 -29.40
CA LEU A 389 24.74 15.37 -28.80
C LEU A 389 25.49 14.55 -29.85
N LYS A 390 26.80 14.42 -29.66
CA LYS A 390 27.69 13.54 -30.45
C LYS A 390 27.65 12.12 -29.92
N ALA A 391 28.11 11.16 -30.72
CA ALA A 391 28.29 9.79 -30.23
C ALA A 391 29.28 9.73 -29.05
N PRO A 392 29.04 8.92 -28.01
CA PRO A 392 30.00 8.69 -26.95
C PRO A 392 31.30 8.08 -27.49
N LYS A 393 32.40 8.32 -26.77
CA LYS A 393 33.69 7.72 -27.13
C LYS A 393 33.63 6.20 -26.96
N ARG A 394 34.06 5.45 -27.98
CA ARG A 394 34.22 4.00 -27.93
C ARG A 394 35.27 3.58 -26.90
N ALA A 395 35.07 2.43 -26.28
CA ALA A 395 36.09 1.74 -25.50
C ALA A 395 37.25 1.28 -26.42
N LYS A 396 38.32 0.76 -25.80
CA LYS A 396 39.44 0.19 -26.55
C LYS A 396 38.95 -0.97 -27.42
N ARG A 397 39.53 -1.11 -28.61
CA ARG A 397 39.18 -2.21 -29.53
C ARG A 397 39.40 -3.55 -28.83
N THR A 398 38.39 -4.40 -28.89
CA THR A 398 38.43 -5.74 -28.30
C THR A 398 39.03 -6.78 -29.25
N GLY A 399 38.93 -6.52 -30.56
CA GLY A 399 39.33 -7.46 -31.61
C GLY A 399 38.23 -8.43 -32.05
N HIS A 400 37.10 -8.46 -31.33
CA HIS A 400 35.98 -9.34 -31.64
C HIS A 400 35.03 -8.75 -32.69
N LYS A 401 34.42 -9.63 -33.48
CA LYS A 401 33.52 -9.26 -34.58
C LYS A 401 32.09 -9.77 -34.38
N ALA A 402 31.13 -8.86 -34.50
CA ALA A 402 29.70 -9.17 -34.43
C ALA A 402 28.95 -8.69 -35.68
N ALA A 403 27.96 -9.45 -36.12
CA ALA A 403 27.02 -9.00 -37.14
C ALA A 403 25.64 -8.70 -36.54
N VAL A 404 24.96 -7.71 -37.09
CA VAL A 404 23.56 -7.39 -36.77
C VAL A 404 22.76 -7.37 -38.06
N VAL A 405 21.68 -8.14 -38.13
CA VAL A 405 20.79 -8.23 -39.30
C VAL A 405 19.49 -7.49 -38.99
N GLY A 406 19.30 -6.33 -39.62
CA GLY A 406 18.17 -5.43 -39.44
C GLY A 406 18.56 -4.10 -38.79
N GLY A 407 18.40 -3.01 -39.52
CA GLY A 407 18.68 -1.62 -39.11
C GLY A 407 17.50 -0.92 -38.42
N GLY A 408 16.58 -1.69 -37.82
CA GLY A 408 15.50 -1.18 -36.97
C GLY A 408 15.94 -0.85 -35.54
N PRO A 409 15.04 -0.36 -34.66
CA PRO A 409 15.40 0.10 -33.32
C PRO A 409 16.17 -0.93 -32.46
N ALA A 410 15.84 -2.22 -32.57
CA ALA A 410 16.52 -3.27 -31.83
C ALA A 410 17.97 -3.45 -32.32
N GLY A 411 18.16 -3.61 -33.63
CA GLY A 411 19.48 -3.79 -34.24
C GLY A 411 20.34 -2.53 -34.12
N LEU A 412 19.76 -1.35 -34.27
CA LEU A 412 20.43 -0.07 -34.01
C LEU A 412 20.93 0.00 -32.56
N SER A 413 20.13 -0.43 -31.58
CA SER A 413 20.57 -0.48 -30.18
C SER A 413 21.69 -1.48 -29.96
N ALA A 414 21.55 -2.72 -30.46
CA ALA A 414 22.59 -3.74 -30.33
C ALA A 414 23.92 -3.31 -30.98
N ALA A 415 23.88 -2.81 -32.22
CA ALA A 415 25.06 -2.37 -32.94
C ALA A 415 25.74 -1.17 -32.26
N TRP A 416 24.95 -0.21 -31.79
CA TRP A 416 25.45 0.93 -31.02
C TRP A 416 26.19 0.47 -29.75
N GLN A 417 25.56 -0.40 -28.96
CA GLN A 417 26.08 -0.83 -27.66
C GLN A 417 27.33 -1.70 -27.81
N LEU A 418 27.33 -2.65 -28.74
CA LEU A 418 28.50 -3.47 -29.05
C LEU A 418 29.68 -2.61 -29.56
N SER A 419 29.41 -1.64 -30.44
CA SER A 419 30.46 -0.77 -30.98
C SER A 419 31.05 0.17 -29.91
N LEU A 420 30.22 0.71 -29.00
CA LEU A 420 30.68 1.51 -27.87
C LEU A 420 31.57 0.69 -26.91
N LYS A 421 31.33 -0.61 -26.78
CA LYS A 421 32.16 -1.55 -26.00
C LYS A 421 33.47 -1.95 -26.70
N GLY A 422 33.71 -1.47 -27.93
CA GLY A 422 34.98 -1.64 -28.65
C GLY A 422 34.99 -2.80 -29.64
N HIS A 423 33.86 -3.47 -29.86
CA HIS A 423 33.73 -4.52 -30.88
C HIS A 423 33.64 -3.93 -32.29
N ASP A 424 34.05 -4.71 -33.29
CA ASP A 424 33.84 -4.39 -34.71
C ASP A 424 32.47 -4.95 -35.15
N VAL A 425 31.57 -4.07 -35.58
CA VAL A 425 30.17 -4.44 -35.83
C VAL A 425 29.77 -4.13 -37.26
N ASP A 426 29.31 -5.15 -37.97
CA ASP A 426 28.70 -5.06 -39.29
C ASP A 426 27.16 -5.11 -39.17
N LEU A 427 26.49 -4.02 -39.55
CA LEU A 427 25.04 -3.89 -39.54
C LEU A 427 24.49 -4.00 -40.96
N TYR A 428 23.72 -5.04 -41.25
CA TYR A 428 23.08 -5.29 -42.54
C TYR A 428 21.63 -4.83 -42.52
N GLU A 429 21.24 -3.98 -43.47
CA GLU A 429 19.87 -3.46 -43.63
C GLU A 429 19.40 -3.76 -45.06
N ALA A 430 18.16 -4.25 -45.17
CA ALA A 430 17.56 -4.65 -46.43
C ALA A 430 17.21 -3.44 -47.31
N GLU A 431 16.75 -2.35 -46.69
CA GLU A 431 16.37 -1.12 -47.38
C GLU A 431 17.59 -0.19 -47.61
N ASP A 432 17.37 0.91 -48.34
CA ASP A 432 18.37 1.95 -48.62
C ASP A 432 18.59 2.92 -47.44
N LYS A 433 17.89 2.74 -46.32
CA LYS A 433 17.91 3.63 -45.15
C LYS A 433 17.83 2.85 -43.84
N LEU A 434 18.47 3.40 -42.80
CA LEU A 434 18.35 2.91 -41.42
C LEU A 434 17.04 3.39 -40.78
N GLY A 435 16.61 2.67 -39.75
CA GLY A 435 15.48 3.02 -38.90
C GLY A 435 14.39 1.94 -38.87
N GLY A 436 14.32 1.02 -39.83
CA GLY A 436 13.25 0.03 -39.89
C GLY A 436 11.86 0.68 -39.76
N LYS A 437 10.94 0.10 -38.98
CA LYS A 437 9.56 0.63 -38.84
C LYS A 437 9.48 2.10 -38.39
N ILE A 438 10.45 2.64 -37.64
CA ILE A 438 10.38 4.07 -37.24
C ILE A 438 10.64 5.02 -38.40
N GLU A 439 11.40 4.60 -39.41
CA GLU A 439 11.62 5.35 -40.65
C GLU A 439 10.54 5.01 -41.69
N LEU A 440 10.19 3.74 -41.77
CA LEU A 440 9.35 3.19 -42.83
C LEU A 440 7.85 3.38 -42.56
N CYS A 441 7.38 3.32 -41.32
CA CYS A 441 5.93 3.20 -41.03
C CYS A 441 5.36 4.31 -40.15
N ILE A 442 6.16 4.96 -39.30
CA ILE A 442 5.62 5.97 -38.37
C ILE A 442 5.25 7.25 -39.14
N PRO A 443 4.04 7.81 -38.91
CA PRO A 443 3.63 9.08 -39.51
C PRO A 443 4.56 10.24 -39.20
N ARG A 444 4.86 11.09 -40.19
CA ARG A 444 5.78 12.23 -40.04
C ARG A 444 5.23 13.35 -39.13
N GLU A 445 3.92 13.41 -38.93
CA GLU A 445 3.27 14.28 -37.93
C GLU A 445 3.63 13.90 -36.48
N ARG A 446 3.86 12.60 -36.23
CA ARG A 446 4.30 12.06 -34.94
C ARG A 446 5.82 12.12 -34.81
N LEU A 447 6.54 11.80 -35.88
CA LEU A 447 7.99 11.77 -35.92
C LEU A 447 8.54 12.65 -37.05
N PRO A 448 8.95 13.91 -36.74
CA PRO A 448 9.59 14.76 -37.73
C PRO A 448 10.86 14.11 -38.29
N HIS A 449 10.88 13.90 -39.61
CA HIS A 449 11.96 13.16 -40.29
C HIS A 449 13.36 13.73 -40.02
N LYS A 450 13.48 15.06 -39.91
CA LYS A 450 14.74 15.75 -39.57
C LYS A 450 15.36 15.29 -38.23
N ILE A 451 14.53 14.95 -37.24
CA ILE A 451 14.99 14.49 -35.92
C ILE A 451 15.62 13.11 -36.06
N LEU A 452 14.93 12.21 -36.76
CA LEU A 452 15.40 10.84 -36.99
C LEU A 452 16.71 10.83 -37.79
N LEU A 453 16.77 11.52 -38.92
CA LEU A 453 17.99 11.61 -39.73
C LEU A 453 19.19 12.14 -38.94
N LYS A 454 18.95 13.12 -38.07
CA LYS A 454 20.01 13.68 -37.23
C LYS A 454 20.57 12.63 -36.26
N GLU A 455 19.72 11.83 -35.61
CA GLU A 455 20.21 10.79 -34.69
C GLU A 455 20.85 9.62 -35.43
N LEU A 456 20.28 9.20 -36.58
CA LEU A 456 20.86 8.15 -37.42
C LEU A 456 22.25 8.53 -37.95
N SER A 457 22.51 9.82 -38.20
CA SER A 457 23.84 10.28 -38.61
C SER A 457 24.95 9.96 -37.60
N ARG A 458 24.63 9.82 -36.31
CA ARG A 458 25.60 9.47 -35.25
C ARG A 458 26.17 8.06 -35.39
N PHE A 459 25.51 7.15 -36.11
CA PHE A 459 25.99 5.77 -36.26
C PHE A 459 27.34 5.69 -36.98
N LYS A 460 27.62 6.65 -37.87
CA LYS A 460 28.93 6.80 -38.49
C LYS A 460 30.00 7.19 -37.45
N GLU A 461 29.67 8.09 -36.54
CA GLU A 461 30.56 8.51 -35.45
C GLU A 461 30.80 7.39 -34.43
N ALA A 462 29.79 6.55 -34.20
CA ALA A 462 29.86 5.40 -33.30
C ALA A 462 30.69 4.23 -33.87
N GLY A 463 31.16 4.30 -35.11
CA GLY A 463 32.04 3.29 -35.71
C GLY A 463 31.35 1.97 -36.08
N VAL A 464 30.05 2.01 -36.37
CA VAL A 464 29.29 0.88 -36.91
C VAL A 464 29.47 0.83 -38.43
N ASN A 465 29.82 -0.34 -38.98
CA ASN A 465 29.91 -0.56 -40.41
C ASN A 465 28.53 -0.87 -40.98
N VAL A 466 27.93 0.07 -41.71
CA VAL A 466 26.54 -0.06 -42.18
C VAL A 466 26.51 -0.53 -43.64
N HIS A 467 25.83 -1.63 -43.90
CA HIS A 467 25.62 -2.23 -45.22
C HIS A 467 24.13 -2.11 -45.61
N LEU A 468 23.78 -1.08 -46.37
CA LEU A 468 22.42 -0.82 -46.85
C LEU A 468 22.11 -1.61 -48.14
N GLY A 469 20.83 -1.83 -48.44
CA GLY A 469 20.38 -2.55 -49.64
C GLY A 469 20.77 -4.04 -49.66
N LYS A 470 20.98 -4.64 -48.48
CA LYS A 470 21.44 -6.02 -48.28
C LYS A 470 20.34 -6.87 -47.66
N LYS A 471 19.41 -7.33 -48.49
CA LYS A 471 18.41 -8.33 -48.07
C LYS A 471 19.06 -9.70 -47.93
N ILE A 472 19.16 -10.19 -46.70
CA ILE A 472 19.84 -11.44 -46.37
C ILE A 472 18.97 -12.66 -46.74
N ASN A 473 19.51 -13.54 -47.57
CA ASN A 473 18.98 -14.90 -47.81
C ASN A 473 19.77 -15.98 -47.04
N GLY A 474 19.33 -17.24 -47.10
CA GLY A 474 19.98 -18.34 -46.36
C GLY A 474 21.48 -18.51 -46.64
N LYS A 475 21.92 -18.38 -47.90
CA LYS A 475 23.35 -18.47 -48.26
C LYS A 475 24.16 -17.29 -47.72
N GLU A 476 23.58 -16.11 -47.71
CA GLU A 476 24.22 -14.92 -47.15
C GLU A 476 24.29 -14.98 -45.62
N PHE A 477 23.22 -15.46 -44.98
CA PHE A 477 23.19 -15.67 -43.53
C PHE A 477 24.28 -16.65 -43.09
N GLU A 478 24.44 -17.79 -43.78
CA GLU A 478 25.53 -18.74 -43.52
C GLU A 478 26.92 -18.10 -43.66
N LYS A 479 27.13 -17.24 -44.67
CA LYS A 479 28.39 -16.51 -44.84
C LYS A 479 28.63 -15.54 -43.68
N ILE A 480 27.60 -14.83 -43.24
CA ILE A 480 27.67 -13.91 -42.10
C ILE A 480 28.02 -14.68 -40.82
N CYS A 481 27.37 -15.81 -40.55
CA CYS A 481 27.66 -16.67 -39.40
C CYS A 481 29.09 -17.25 -39.42
N LYS A 482 29.68 -17.48 -40.60
CA LYS A 482 31.08 -17.92 -40.74
C LYS A 482 32.08 -16.78 -40.53
N ALA A 483 31.73 -15.56 -40.93
CA ALA A 483 32.63 -14.39 -40.86
C ALA A 483 32.65 -13.69 -39.49
N HIS A 484 31.67 -13.95 -38.63
CA HIS A 484 31.51 -13.30 -37.33
C HIS A 484 31.44 -14.34 -36.21
N GLU A 485 31.80 -13.91 -35.01
CA GLU A 485 31.74 -14.76 -33.82
C GLU A 485 30.30 -14.91 -33.32
N VAL A 486 29.52 -13.84 -33.42
CA VAL A 486 28.10 -13.78 -33.03
C VAL A 486 27.29 -13.00 -34.07
N VAL A 487 26.05 -13.42 -34.28
CA VAL A 487 25.07 -12.77 -35.16
C VAL A 487 23.80 -12.42 -34.37
N VAL A 488 23.36 -11.17 -34.44
CA VAL A 488 22.11 -10.69 -33.84
C VAL A 488 21.06 -10.48 -34.92
N VAL A 489 20.01 -11.28 -34.89
CA VAL A 489 18.85 -11.18 -35.77
C VAL A 489 17.84 -10.20 -35.19
N ALA A 490 17.76 -9.03 -35.81
CA ALA A 490 16.87 -7.92 -35.46
C ALA A 490 16.00 -7.52 -36.66
N CYS A 491 15.59 -8.50 -37.48
CA CYS A 491 14.87 -8.28 -38.73
C CYS A 491 13.48 -7.66 -38.51
N GLY A 492 12.88 -7.80 -37.32
CA GLY A 492 11.56 -7.27 -37.00
C GLY A 492 10.43 -8.00 -37.71
N ALA A 493 9.19 -7.65 -37.37
CA ALA A 493 7.99 -8.23 -37.97
C ALA A 493 7.53 -7.41 -39.17
N HIS A 494 7.83 -7.87 -40.39
CA HIS A 494 7.50 -7.14 -41.63
C HIS A 494 6.47 -7.85 -42.50
N GLU A 495 6.12 -9.10 -42.21
CA GLU A 495 5.15 -9.86 -42.99
C GLU A 495 3.75 -9.62 -42.42
N PRO A 496 2.81 -9.04 -43.19
CA PRO A 496 1.47 -8.78 -42.68
C PRO A 496 0.72 -10.09 -42.47
N ARG A 497 0.00 -10.20 -41.33
CA ARG A 497 -0.94 -11.29 -41.13
C ARG A 497 -2.11 -11.13 -42.09
N LYS A 498 -2.41 -12.20 -42.83
CA LYS A 498 -3.55 -12.24 -43.75
C LYS A 498 -4.81 -12.63 -42.98
N LEU A 499 -5.87 -11.86 -43.17
CA LEU A 499 -7.22 -12.26 -42.75
C LEU A 499 -7.86 -13.04 -43.90
N GLU A 500 -8.29 -14.26 -43.64
CA GLU A 500 -8.97 -15.08 -44.64
C GLU A 500 -10.47 -14.80 -44.63
N PHE A 501 -10.90 -13.94 -45.55
CA PHE A 501 -12.30 -13.69 -45.85
C PHE A 501 -12.47 -13.38 -47.35
N GLN A 502 -13.69 -13.54 -47.88
CA GLN A 502 -13.93 -13.36 -49.31
C GLN A 502 -13.67 -11.90 -49.72
N GLY A 503 -12.79 -11.67 -50.71
CA GLY A 503 -12.40 -10.33 -51.16
C GLY A 503 -11.30 -9.67 -50.33
N SER A 504 -10.68 -10.39 -49.38
CA SER A 504 -9.54 -9.91 -48.58
C SER A 504 -8.32 -9.54 -49.44
N GLU A 505 -8.15 -10.16 -50.61
CA GLU A 505 -7.11 -9.87 -51.60
C GLU A 505 -7.21 -8.46 -52.19
N HIS A 506 -8.34 -7.79 -52.01
CA HIS A 506 -8.56 -6.41 -52.45
C HIS A 506 -8.25 -5.37 -51.36
N ALA A 507 -8.00 -5.80 -50.13
CA ALA A 507 -7.62 -4.93 -49.03
C ALA A 507 -6.10 -4.75 -48.98
N VAL A 508 -5.66 -3.61 -48.48
CA VAL A 508 -4.23 -3.25 -48.42
C VAL A 508 -3.70 -3.47 -46.99
N PRO A 509 -2.60 -4.21 -46.79
CA PRO A 509 -1.95 -4.31 -45.49
C PRO A 509 -1.51 -2.94 -44.96
N ALA A 510 -1.74 -2.66 -43.69
CA ALA A 510 -1.41 -1.38 -43.06
C ALA A 510 0.08 -1.05 -43.13
N ILE A 511 0.95 -2.07 -43.00
CA ILE A 511 2.40 -1.89 -43.12
C ILE A 511 2.80 -1.42 -44.52
N GLU A 512 2.19 -1.96 -45.57
CA GLU A 512 2.45 -1.56 -46.97
C GLU A 512 1.91 -0.16 -47.24
N PHE A 513 0.70 0.13 -46.76
CA PHE A 513 0.07 1.45 -46.85
C PHE A 513 0.94 2.53 -46.20
N LEU A 514 1.39 2.32 -44.96
CA LEU A 514 2.24 3.27 -44.24
C LEU A 514 3.63 3.40 -44.86
N LYS A 515 4.22 2.29 -45.33
CA LYS A 515 5.48 2.29 -46.08
C LYS A 515 5.39 3.13 -47.35
N GLY A 516 4.38 2.88 -48.19
CA GLY A 516 4.18 3.61 -49.44
C GLY A 516 4.10 5.12 -49.20
N ILE A 517 3.31 5.54 -48.20
CA ILE A 517 3.19 6.96 -47.83
C ILE A 517 4.56 7.57 -47.47
N ASN A 518 5.36 6.89 -46.65
CA ASN A 518 6.68 7.38 -46.26
C ASN A 518 7.73 7.35 -47.39
N PHE A 519 7.52 6.52 -48.41
CA PHE A 519 8.29 6.55 -49.67
C PHE A 519 7.79 7.60 -50.67
N GLY A 520 6.69 8.30 -50.37
CA GLY A 520 6.08 9.32 -51.23
C GLY A 520 5.03 8.78 -52.20
N GLU A 521 4.69 7.50 -52.11
CA GLU A 521 3.61 6.85 -52.86
C GLU A 521 2.27 7.10 -52.16
N LEU A 522 1.75 8.32 -52.27
CA LEU A 522 0.49 8.71 -51.65
C LEU A 522 -0.70 8.14 -52.44
N PRO A 523 -1.48 7.18 -51.89
CA PRO A 523 -2.70 6.74 -52.53
C PRO A 523 -3.73 7.87 -52.51
N SER A 524 -4.33 8.20 -53.65
CA SER A 524 -5.40 9.18 -53.69
C SER A 524 -6.67 8.62 -53.06
N LEU A 525 -6.97 9.08 -51.84
CA LEU A 525 -8.17 8.73 -51.09
C LEU A 525 -9.22 9.85 -51.10
N LYS A 526 -9.03 10.87 -51.95
CA LYS A 526 -9.93 12.02 -52.08
C LYS A 526 -11.39 11.57 -52.24
N GLY A 527 -12.22 11.91 -51.25
CA GLY A 527 -13.66 11.63 -51.26
C GLY A 527 -14.05 10.17 -50.95
N LYS A 528 -13.09 9.30 -50.64
CA LYS A 528 -13.33 7.87 -50.38
C LYS A 528 -13.69 7.60 -48.92
N LYS A 529 -14.57 6.62 -48.69
CA LYS A 529 -14.85 6.04 -47.36
C LYS A 529 -13.87 4.91 -47.08
N VAL A 530 -13.08 5.03 -46.03
CA VAL A 530 -12.02 4.07 -45.68
C VAL A 530 -12.42 3.26 -44.45
N VAL A 531 -12.24 1.95 -44.52
CA VAL A 531 -12.41 1.06 -43.36
C VAL A 531 -11.06 0.46 -42.97
N VAL A 532 -10.68 0.60 -41.71
CA VAL A 532 -9.46 0.01 -41.14
C VAL A 532 -9.84 -1.19 -40.27
N LEU A 533 -9.43 -2.39 -40.66
CA LEU A 533 -9.65 -3.62 -39.90
C LEU A 533 -8.52 -3.81 -38.88
N GLY A 534 -8.79 -3.46 -37.63
CA GLY A 534 -7.88 -3.49 -36.49
C GLY A 534 -7.73 -2.10 -35.87
N ALA A 535 -8.01 -1.98 -34.56
CA ALA A 535 -7.94 -0.73 -33.81
C ALA A 535 -6.76 -0.70 -32.80
N GLY A 536 -5.62 -1.27 -33.20
CA GLY A 536 -4.32 -1.11 -32.52
C GLY A 536 -3.57 0.16 -32.97
N ASN A 537 -2.40 0.45 -32.38
CA ASN A 537 -1.63 1.67 -32.69
C ASN A 537 -1.33 1.81 -34.20
N VAL A 538 -0.98 0.71 -34.87
CA VAL A 538 -0.76 0.69 -36.34
C VAL A 538 -2.05 1.05 -37.10
N GLY A 539 -3.21 0.55 -36.64
CA GLY A 539 -4.50 0.88 -37.22
C GLY A 539 -4.87 2.35 -37.05
N MET A 540 -4.58 2.94 -35.89
CA MET A 540 -4.81 4.37 -35.66
C MET A 540 -3.86 5.25 -36.48
N ASP A 541 -2.58 4.87 -36.62
CA ASP A 541 -1.64 5.57 -37.50
C ASP A 541 -2.10 5.47 -38.97
N ALA A 542 -2.57 4.31 -39.42
CA ALA A 542 -3.15 4.14 -40.76
C ALA A 542 -4.43 4.97 -40.96
N ALA A 543 -5.30 5.04 -39.95
CA ALA A 543 -6.51 5.85 -39.98
C ALA A 543 -6.19 7.35 -40.08
N SER A 544 -5.22 7.83 -39.29
CA SER A 544 -4.75 9.22 -39.35
C SER A 544 -4.18 9.57 -40.73
N GLN A 545 -3.34 8.67 -41.29
CA GLN A 545 -2.74 8.87 -42.60
C GLN A 545 -3.75 8.76 -43.75
N ALA A 546 -4.81 7.96 -43.59
CA ALA A 546 -5.90 7.93 -44.58
C ALA A 546 -6.60 9.30 -44.72
N PHE A 547 -6.79 10.03 -43.62
CA PHE A 547 -7.29 11.41 -43.67
C PHE A 547 -6.31 12.37 -44.35
N GLU A 548 -5.00 12.27 -44.07
CA GLU A 548 -3.98 13.06 -44.78
C GLU A 548 -3.98 12.82 -46.29
N CYS A 549 -4.31 11.60 -46.72
CA CYS A 549 -4.48 11.24 -48.12
C CYS A 549 -5.85 11.66 -48.73
N GLY A 550 -6.69 12.38 -47.98
CA GLY A 550 -7.94 12.98 -48.44
C GLY A 550 -9.21 12.14 -48.25
N ALA A 551 -9.19 11.11 -47.41
CA ALA A 551 -10.38 10.31 -47.10
C ALA A 551 -11.54 11.19 -46.59
N ALA A 552 -12.76 10.92 -47.06
CA ALA A 552 -13.97 11.63 -46.60
C ALA A 552 -14.43 11.15 -45.22
N SER A 553 -14.28 9.85 -44.95
CA SER A 553 -14.52 9.27 -43.64
C SER A 553 -13.61 8.07 -43.43
N VAL A 554 -13.25 7.82 -42.17
CA VAL A 554 -12.42 6.68 -41.78
C VAL A 554 -13.08 6.00 -40.58
N ILE A 555 -13.36 4.71 -40.70
CA ILE A 555 -13.92 3.91 -39.60
C ILE A 555 -12.97 2.76 -39.29
N ALA A 556 -12.48 2.72 -38.05
CA ALA A 556 -11.69 1.61 -37.55
C ALA A 556 -12.60 0.57 -36.89
N VAL A 557 -12.38 -0.69 -37.22
CA VAL A 557 -13.23 -1.80 -36.81
C VAL A 557 -12.38 -2.84 -36.10
N ASP A 558 -12.82 -3.33 -34.95
CA ASP A 558 -12.09 -4.34 -34.18
C ASP A 558 -13.03 -5.44 -33.64
N VAL A 559 -12.47 -6.63 -33.43
CA VAL A 559 -13.16 -7.78 -32.84
C VAL A 559 -13.30 -7.64 -31.32
N GLN A 560 -12.45 -6.82 -30.70
CA GLN A 560 -12.41 -6.58 -29.26
C GLN A 560 -12.31 -5.09 -28.95
N ARG A 561 -12.28 -4.74 -27.66
CA ARG A 561 -12.02 -3.36 -27.23
C ARG A 561 -10.66 -2.90 -27.83
N PRO A 562 -10.58 -1.68 -28.41
CA PRO A 562 -9.37 -1.19 -29.08
C PRO A 562 -8.13 -1.30 -28.21
N ALA A 563 -7.07 -1.89 -28.77
CA ALA A 563 -5.78 -2.01 -28.11
C ALA A 563 -4.94 -0.72 -28.22
N ALA A 564 -5.33 0.22 -29.08
CA ALA A 564 -4.63 1.49 -29.23
C ALA A 564 -4.77 2.40 -28.00
N PHE A 565 -3.71 3.17 -27.75
CA PHE A 565 -3.63 4.10 -26.63
C PHE A 565 -2.71 5.28 -26.96
N GLY A 566 -2.71 6.31 -26.12
CA GLY A 566 -1.81 7.45 -26.26
C GLY A 566 -2.09 8.30 -27.50
N LYS A 567 -1.03 8.93 -28.03
CA LYS A 567 -1.12 9.93 -29.10
C LYS A 567 -1.72 9.38 -30.39
N GLU A 568 -1.44 8.12 -30.72
CA GLU A 568 -1.98 7.44 -31.89
C GLU A 568 -3.52 7.49 -31.89
N MET A 569 -4.12 7.10 -30.75
CA MET A 569 -5.57 7.12 -30.56
C MET A 569 -6.12 8.56 -30.54
N GLU A 570 -5.44 9.47 -29.85
CA GLU A 570 -5.87 10.88 -29.74
C GLU A 570 -5.89 11.57 -31.11
N ILE A 571 -4.85 11.40 -31.92
CA ILE A 571 -4.73 11.99 -33.25
C ILE A 571 -5.80 11.43 -34.18
N ALA A 572 -5.98 10.11 -34.23
CA ALA A 572 -6.99 9.48 -35.09
C ALA A 572 -8.41 9.98 -34.73
N LYS A 573 -8.75 10.01 -33.44
CA LYS A 573 -10.04 10.54 -32.99
C LYS A 573 -10.21 12.03 -33.27
N ALA A 574 -9.17 12.84 -33.06
CA ALA A 574 -9.22 14.27 -33.35
C ALA A 574 -9.47 14.58 -34.84
N LYS A 575 -9.03 13.68 -35.74
CA LYS A 575 -9.32 13.74 -37.18
C LYS A 575 -10.69 13.18 -37.57
N GLY A 576 -11.44 12.60 -36.62
CA GLY A 576 -12.78 12.08 -36.85
C GLY A 576 -12.83 10.58 -37.13
N THR A 577 -11.81 9.79 -36.77
CA THR A 577 -11.89 8.32 -36.86
C THR A 577 -12.93 7.79 -35.88
N GLU A 578 -13.97 7.16 -36.40
CA GLU A 578 -14.94 6.40 -35.61
C GLU A 578 -14.41 4.99 -35.34
N ILE A 579 -14.70 4.44 -34.16
CA ILE A 579 -14.24 3.10 -33.78
C ILE A 579 -15.43 2.22 -33.42
N ILE A 580 -15.57 1.09 -34.10
CA ILE A 580 -16.70 0.16 -33.92
C ILE A 580 -16.18 -1.22 -33.51
N TYR A 581 -16.70 -1.74 -32.39
CA TYR A 581 -16.41 -3.09 -31.90
C TYR A 581 -17.57 -3.59 -31.01
N PRO A 582 -17.78 -4.93 -30.90
CA PRO A 582 -17.10 -5.99 -31.64
C PRO A 582 -17.68 -6.16 -33.06
N LYS A 583 -16.81 -6.32 -34.06
CA LYS A 583 -17.20 -6.58 -35.45
C LYS A 583 -16.21 -7.53 -36.11
N PHE A 584 -16.73 -8.53 -36.82
CA PHE A 584 -15.94 -9.55 -37.52
C PHE A 584 -16.19 -9.44 -39.02
N ALA A 585 -15.15 -9.16 -39.80
CA ALA A 585 -15.25 -9.09 -41.26
C ALA A 585 -15.62 -10.47 -41.85
N ASP A 586 -16.53 -10.47 -42.82
CA ASP A 586 -17.01 -11.67 -43.51
C ASP A 586 -16.74 -11.64 -45.02
N ARG A 587 -17.01 -10.51 -45.67
CA ARG A 587 -16.74 -10.32 -47.10
C ARG A 587 -16.49 -8.86 -47.44
N TYR A 588 -15.53 -8.59 -48.31
CA TYR A 588 -15.33 -7.27 -48.92
C TYR A 588 -15.67 -7.31 -50.41
N ASP A 589 -16.62 -6.47 -50.83
CA ASP A 589 -17.01 -6.32 -52.21
C ASP A 589 -16.48 -4.99 -52.76
N LYS A 590 -15.35 -5.05 -53.46
CA LYS A 590 -14.72 -3.86 -54.06
C LYS A 590 -15.59 -3.20 -55.13
N LYS A 591 -16.41 -3.97 -55.86
CA LYS A 591 -17.28 -3.43 -56.93
C LYS A 591 -18.49 -2.73 -56.33
N ALA A 592 -19.11 -3.35 -55.32
CA ALA A 592 -20.22 -2.76 -54.59
C ALA A 592 -19.78 -1.69 -53.58
N LYS A 593 -18.45 -1.55 -53.34
CA LYS A 593 -17.84 -0.62 -52.37
C LYS A 593 -18.41 -0.81 -50.97
N LYS A 594 -18.55 -2.06 -50.54
CA LYS A 594 -19.12 -2.43 -49.24
C LYS A 594 -18.34 -3.53 -48.56
N ILE A 595 -18.22 -3.44 -47.24
CA ILE A 595 -17.74 -4.50 -46.37
C ILE A 595 -18.90 -5.07 -45.55
N TYR A 596 -18.97 -6.40 -45.48
CA TYR A 596 -19.99 -7.16 -44.77
C TYR A 596 -19.37 -7.81 -43.54
N PHE A 597 -20.15 -7.88 -42.47
CA PHE A 597 -19.76 -8.45 -41.19
C PHE A 597 -20.59 -9.69 -40.87
N LYS A 598 -20.06 -10.56 -40.00
CA LYS A 598 -20.71 -11.83 -39.63
C LYS A 598 -22.04 -11.67 -38.88
N ASP A 599 -22.35 -10.48 -38.37
CA ASP A 599 -23.63 -10.16 -37.73
C ASP A 599 -24.69 -9.68 -38.74
N ASN A 600 -24.49 -9.95 -40.03
CA ASN A 600 -25.33 -9.53 -41.16
C ASN A 600 -25.43 -8.02 -41.37
N THR A 601 -24.59 -7.22 -40.70
CA THR A 601 -24.49 -5.79 -40.99
C THR A 601 -23.49 -5.51 -42.11
N SER A 602 -23.59 -4.33 -42.73
CA SER A 602 -22.65 -3.89 -43.77
C SER A 602 -22.36 -2.40 -43.65
N MET A 603 -21.22 -1.98 -44.21
CA MET A 603 -20.78 -0.59 -44.22
C MET A 603 -20.18 -0.25 -45.59
N ASP A 604 -20.33 1.00 -46.00
CA ASP A 604 -19.69 1.50 -47.23
C ASP A 604 -18.16 1.59 -47.03
N ALA A 605 -17.41 1.02 -47.97
CA ALA A 605 -15.96 0.96 -47.95
C ALA A 605 -15.40 1.03 -49.38
N ASP A 606 -14.94 2.22 -49.80
CA ASP A 606 -14.22 2.40 -51.06
C ASP A 606 -12.79 1.85 -50.98
N PHE A 607 -12.21 1.80 -49.78
CA PHE A 607 -10.85 1.34 -49.52
C PHE A 607 -10.79 0.65 -48.16
N VAL A 608 -10.13 -0.52 -48.10
CA VAL A 608 -9.99 -1.30 -46.86
C VAL A 608 -8.51 -1.48 -46.54
N VAL A 609 -8.13 -1.16 -45.30
CA VAL A 609 -6.78 -1.36 -44.76
C VAL A 609 -6.82 -2.44 -43.69
N ILE A 610 -5.93 -3.43 -43.73
CA ILE A 610 -5.84 -4.51 -42.75
C ILE A 610 -4.68 -4.25 -41.78
N ALA A 611 -4.98 -4.10 -40.49
CA ALA A 611 -4.05 -3.76 -39.41
C ALA A 611 -4.11 -4.78 -38.25
N VAL A 612 -4.09 -6.08 -38.55
CA VAL A 612 -4.21 -7.18 -37.55
C VAL A 612 -2.86 -7.75 -37.07
N GLY A 613 -1.77 -7.02 -37.31
CA GLY A 613 -0.42 -7.37 -36.87
C GLY A 613 0.45 -8.01 -37.94
N GLU A 614 1.72 -8.18 -37.60
CA GLU A 614 2.76 -8.72 -38.50
C GLU A 614 3.53 -9.89 -37.84
N THR A 615 4.24 -10.65 -38.66
CA THR A 615 5.20 -11.70 -38.28
C THR A 615 6.59 -11.41 -38.88
N PRO A 616 7.67 -11.92 -38.26
CA PRO A 616 9.01 -11.83 -38.83
C PRO A 616 9.18 -12.76 -40.03
N ALA A 617 9.93 -12.30 -41.03
CA ALA A 617 10.41 -13.17 -42.09
C ALA A 617 11.51 -14.08 -41.53
N VAL A 618 11.32 -15.39 -41.60
CA VAL A 618 12.24 -16.40 -41.02
C VAL A 618 12.89 -17.31 -42.05
N ASP A 619 12.49 -17.20 -43.33
CA ASP A 619 12.94 -18.10 -44.42
C ASP A 619 14.46 -18.07 -44.70
N PHE A 620 15.15 -17.03 -44.25
CA PHE A 620 16.61 -16.93 -44.39
C PHE A 620 17.38 -17.64 -43.26
N LEU A 621 16.69 -18.09 -42.21
CA LEU A 621 17.32 -18.77 -41.09
C LEU A 621 17.54 -20.26 -41.42
N PRO A 622 18.64 -20.86 -40.96
CA PRO A 622 18.87 -22.28 -41.14
C PRO A 622 17.85 -23.12 -40.34
N PRO A 623 17.55 -24.36 -40.77
CA PRO A 623 16.58 -25.23 -40.09
C PRO A 623 16.89 -25.51 -38.60
N GLY A 624 18.15 -25.34 -38.18
CA GLY A 624 18.57 -25.51 -36.79
C GLY A 624 18.13 -24.38 -35.85
N ILE A 625 17.63 -23.26 -36.37
CA ILE A 625 17.06 -22.17 -35.55
C ILE A 625 15.57 -22.39 -35.40
N HIS A 626 15.15 -22.69 -34.17
CA HIS A 626 13.75 -23.00 -33.88
C HIS A 626 12.87 -21.75 -33.92
N THR A 627 11.64 -21.94 -34.40
CA THR A 627 10.59 -20.93 -34.40
C THR A 627 9.35 -21.45 -33.68
N GLU A 628 8.69 -20.59 -32.90
CA GLU A 628 7.44 -20.90 -32.22
C GLU A 628 6.34 -19.94 -32.68
N LYS A 629 5.24 -20.50 -33.22
CA LYS A 629 4.07 -19.73 -33.69
C LYS A 629 4.45 -18.57 -34.64
N GLY A 630 5.45 -18.80 -35.50
CA GLY A 630 5.95 -17.82 -36.47
C GLY A 630 6.93 -16.78 -35.91
N TRP A 631 7.42 -16.93 -34.67
CA TRP A 631 8.44 -16.06 -34.08
C TRP A 631 9.72 -16.83 -33.81
N ILE A 632 10.87 -16.15 -33.82
CA ILE A 632 12.16 -16.80 -33.50
C ILE A 632 12.17 -17.15 -32.00
N ALA A 633 12.37 -18.43 -31.70
CA ALA A 633 12.43 -18.90 -30.31
C ALA A 633 13.79 -18.53 -29.70
N VAL A 634 13.76 -17.94 -28.51
CA VAL A 634 14.96 -17.53 -27.76
C VAL A 634 14.80 -17.82 -26.28
N ASN A 635 15.93 -18.04 -25.59
CA ASN A 635 15.96 -18.07 -24.13
C ASN A 635 15.86 -16.66 -23.52
N GLU A 636 15.92 -16.56 -22.19
CA GLU A 636 15.83 -15.28 -21.46
C GLU A 636 16.95 -14.29 -21.80
N LEU A 637 18.08 -14.78 -22.32
CA LEU A 637 19.23 -14.00 -22.76
C LEU A 637 19.21 -13.73 -24.27
N GLY A 638 18.07 -13.94 -24.94
CA GLY A 638 17.90 -13.65 -26.36
C GLY A 638 18.68 -14.58 -27.30
N GLN A 639 19.24 -15.67 -26.80
CA GLN A 639 19.99 -16.65 -27.59
C GLN A 639 19.02 -17.66 -28.21
N THR A 640 19.26 -18.02 -29.47
CA THR A 640 18.47 -19.03 -30.21
C THR A 640 18.98 -20.44 -29.89
N SER A 641 18.45 -21.46 -30.58
CA SER A 641 18.99 -22.84 -30.53
C SER A 641 20.42 -22.96 -31.13
N ASP A 642 20.89 -21.96 -31.87
CA ASP A 642 22.29 -21.83 -32.26
C ASP A 642 23.03 -20.89 -31.28
N VAL A 643 24.11 -21.38 -30.68
CA VAL A 643 24.89 -20.65 -29.67
C VAL A 643 25.52 -19.36 -30.19
N LYS A 644 25.72 -19.24 -31.51
CA LYS A 644 26.25 -18.03 -32.16
C LYS A 644 25.17 -17.02 -32.51
N VAL A 645 23.89 -17.41 -32.50
CA VAL A 645 22.81 -16.58 -33.03
C VAL A 645 21.88 -16.12 -31.92
N PHE A 646 21.66 -14.82 -31.87
CA PHE A 646 20.72 -14.15 -30.97
C PHE A 646 19.58 -13.54 -31.77
N ALA A 647 18.40 -13.37 -31.18
CA ALA A 647 17.31 -12.65 -31.82
C ALA A 647 16.62 -11.68 -30.84
N ILE A 648 16.25 -10.49 -31.35
CA ILE A 648 15.73 -9.39 -30.54
C ILE A 648 14.65 -8.57 -31.27
N GLY A 649 13.91 -7.77 -30.51
CA GLY A 649 12.86 -6.89 -30.99
C GLY A 649 11.63 -7.64 -31.48
N ASP A 650 10.94 -7.03 -32.44
CA ASP A 650 9.80 -7.63 -33.14
C ASP A 650 10.19 -8.88 -33.98
N ALA A 651 11.41 -9.42 -33.87
CA ALA A 651 11.72 -10.73 -34.43
C ALA A 651 11.32 -11.89 -33.49
N THR A 652 11.19 -11.62 -32.19
CA THR A 652 10.88 -12.64 -31.17
C THR A 652 9.49 -12.46 -30.58
N LYS A 653 9.01 -11.22 -30.45
CA LYS A 653 7.62 -10.90 -30.09
C LYS A 653 7.28 -9.43 -30.37
N PRO A 654 6.01 -9.07 -30.60
CA PRO A 654 5.61 -7.68 -30.74
C PRO A 654 5.90 -6.87 -29.46
N GLY A 655 6.32 -5.61 -29.60
CA GLY A 655 6.48 -4.72 -28.45
C GLY A 655 6.59 -3.23 -28.82
N LEU A 656 6.78 -2.40 -27.79
CA LEU A 656 7.09 -0.98 -27.99
C LEU A 656 8.53 -0.80 -28.52
N VAL A 657 8.78 0.31 -29.22
CA VAL A 657 10.13 0.69 -29.68
C VAL A 657 11.15 0.70 -28.54
N THR A 658 10.75 1.11 -27.33
CA THR A 658 11.63 1.08 -26.15
C THR A 658 11.98 -0.33 -25.68
N HIS A 659 11.11 -1.32 -25.89
CA HIS A 659 11.42 -2.72 -25.59
C HIS A 659 12.48 -3.24 -26.56
N ALA A 660 12.32 -2.94 -27.85
CA ALA A 660 13.31 -3.28 -28.88
C ALA A 660 14.70 -2.68 -28.55
N ILE A 661 14.76 -1.39 -28.20
CA ILE A 661 16.00 -0.74 -27.78
C ILE A 661 16.56 -1.36 -26.49
N GLY A 662 15.70 -1.63 -25.51
CA GLY A 662 16.10 -2.25 -24.24
C GLY A 662 16.70 -3.64 -24.42
N GLN A 663 16.06 -4.48 -25.24
CA GLN A 663 16.58 -5.80 -25.62
C GLN A 663 17.93 -5.68 -26.31
N GLY A 664 18.08 -4.80 -27.30
CA GLY A 664 19.37 -4.59 -27.97
C GLY A 664 20.49 -4.19 -27.00
N ARG A 665 20.18 -3.38 -25.97
CA ARG A 665 21.14 -3.02 -24.91
C ARG A 665 21.52 -4.21 -24.04
N VAL A 666 20.52 -4.91 -23.48
CA VAL A 666 20.75 -6.04 -22.59
C VAL A 666 21.49 -7.17 -23.30
N ILE A 667 21.11 -7.48 -24.54
CA ILE A 667 21.77 -8.53 -25.32
C ILE A 667 23.20 -8.13 -25.71
N ALA A 668 23.46 -6.85 -25.98
CA ALA A 668 24.84 -6.40 -26.19
C ALA A 668 25.73 -6.57 -24.94
N ASP A 669 25.17 -6.41 -23.73
CA ASP A 669 25.89 -6.72 -22.48
C ASP A 669 26.18 -8.23 -22.37
N VAL A 670 25.19 -9.09 -22.66
CA VAL A 670 25.36 -10.56 -22.68
C VAL A 670 26.42 -11.00 -23.68
N ILE A 671 26.34 -10.52 -24.94
CA ILE A 671 27.30 -10.86 -25.99
C ILE A 671 28.70 -10.37 -25.63
N HIS A 672 28.82 -9.18 -25.06
CA HIS A 672 30.11 -8.67 -24.61
C HIS A 672 30.70 -9.53 -23.48
N SER A 673 29.90 -9.95 -22.50
CA SER A 673 30.29 -10.91 -21.47
C SER A 673 30.79 -12.23 -22.07
N GLN A 674 30.06 -12.79 -23.02
CA GLN A 674 30.41 -14.03 -23.70
C GLN A 674 31.73 -13.92 -24.48
N MET A 675 31.90 -12.86 -25.26
CA MET A 675 33.12 -12.63 -26.06
C MET A 675 34.35 -12.34 -25.20
N MET A 676 34.17 -11.62 -24.10
CA MET A 676 35.27 -11.24 -23.21
C MET A 676 35.51 -12.25 -22.08
N HIS A 677 34.80 -13.37 -22.08
CA HIS A 677 34.94 -14.48 -21.13
C HIS A 677 34.75 -14.07 -19.65
N TYR A 678 33.72 -13.30 -19.33
CA TYR A 678 33.32 -13.04 -17.95
C TYR A 678 31.82 -13.30 -17.74
N ASP A 679 31.44 -13.64 -16.50
CA ASP A 679 30.05 -13.99 -16.18
C ASP A 679 29.12 -12.78 -16.29
N TYR A 680 28.01 -12.96 -17.01
CA TYR A 680 26.94 -11.96 -17.08
C TYR A 680 26.06 -12.05 -15.82
N MET A 681 26.09 -11.00 -15.00
CA MET A 681 25.23 -10.87 -13.81
C MET A 681 24.19 -9.77 -14.04
N PRO A 682 22.91 -10.11 -14.32
CA PRO A 682 21.88 -9.10 -14.49
C PRO A 682 21.63 -8.35 -13.17
N GLU A 683 21.62 -7.01 -13.23
CA GLU A 683 21.31 -6.18 -12.07
C GLU A 683 19.80 -6.16 -11.82
N ILE A 684 19.29 -7.12 -11.06
CA ILE A 684 17.86 -7.20 -10.71
C ILE A 684 17.60 -6.32 -9.49
N LYS A 685 17.04 -5.12 -9.72
CA LYS A 685 16.58 -4.23 -8.65
C LYS A 685 15.06 -4.20 -8.56
N GLN A 686 14.55 -4.33 -7.35
CA GLN A 686 13.14 -4.11 -7.06
C GLN A 686 12.81 -2.61 -7.15
N ALA A 687 11.61 -2.28 -7.62
CA ALA A 687 11.11 -0.92 -7.54
C ALA A 687 10.99 -0.48 -6.08
N ILE A 688 11.40 0.75 -5.76
CA ILE A 688 11.17 1.31 -4.44
C ILE A 688 9.65 1.45 -4.19
N PRO A 689 9.12 0.95 -3.06
CA PRO A 689 7.74 1.21 -2.66
C PRO A 689 7.48 2.71 -2.51
N TYR A 690 6.34 3.19 -3.01
CA TYR A 690 6.03 4.63 -3.03
C TYR A 690 5.99 5.25 -1.63
N ASP A 691 5.57 4.50 -0.60
CA ASP A 691 5.48 4.92 0.81
C ASP A 691 6.85 5.11 1.49
N LYS A 692 7.93 4.54 0.93
CA LYS A 692 9.31 4.81 1.38
C LYS A 692 9.79 6.20 0.99
N VAL A 693 9.20 6.83 -0.03
CA VAL A 693 9.56 8.17 -0.48
C VAL A 693 8.66 9.19 0.23
N LYS A 694 9.24 10.13 0.98
CA LYS A 694 8.45 11.10 1.76
C LYS A 694 8.20 12.35 0.93
N SER A 695 7.01 12.45 0.36
CA SER A 695 6.57 13.58 -0.46
C SER A 695 6.42 14.91 0.31
N VAL A 696 6.23 14.85 1.63
CA VAL A 696 6.00 16.04 2.50
C VAL A 696 7.13 17.08 2.45
N TYR A 697 8.36 16.66 2.12
CA TYR A 697 9.51 17.57 1.98
C TYR A 697 9.58 18.30 0.63
N TYR A 698 8.61 18.06 -0.25
CA TYR A 698 8.62 18.59 -1.61
C TYR A 698 7.41 19.47 -1.87
N GLU A 699 7.68 20.72 -2.24
CA GLU A 699 6.64 21.68 -2.61
C GLU A 699 5.99 21.30 -3.94
N ARG A 700 4.68 21.58 -4.02
CA ARG A 700 3.91 21.49 -5.25
C ARG A 700 4.33 22.63 -6.17
N CYS A 701 4.76 22.30 -7.38
CA CYS A 701 5.28 23.28 -8.32
C CYS A 701 4.30 23.49 -9.47
N GLY A 702 3.81 24.72 -9.62
CA GLY A 702 3.13 25.17 -10.84
C GLY A 702 4.18 25.55 -11.88
N MET A 703 4.66 24.58 -12.67
CA MET A 703 5.45 24.90 -13.86
C MET A 703 4.54 24.99 -15.07
N ASP A 704 4.47 26.20 -15.64
CA ASP A 704 3.80 26.48 -16.92
C ASP A 704 4.72 26.19 -18.11
N GLU A 705 6.02 26.53 -17.99
CA GLU A 705 7.04 26.25 -19.00
C GLU A 705 8.15 25.30 -18.50
N PHE A 706 8.65 24.45 -19.39
CA PHE A 706 9.71 23.49 -19.06
C PHE A 706 11.08 24.17 -18.92
N SER A 707 11.77 23.88 -17.83
CA SER A 707 13.19 24.18 -17.63
C SER A 707 13.86 22.96 -17.03
N ALA A 708 14.89 22.43 -17.71
CA ALA A 708 15.60 21.24 -17.26
C ALA A 708 16.15 21.37 -15.83
N LYS A 709 16.61 22.57 -15.43
CA LYS A 709 17.12 22.86 -14.08
C LYS A 709 16.00 22.78 -13.03
N LYS A 710 14.90 23.52 -13.24
CA LYS A 710 13.73 23.51 -12.33
C LYS A 710 13.11 22.12 -12.24
N ASP A 711 13.04 21.40 -13.38
CA ASP A 711 12.54 20.03 -13.43
C ASP A 711 13.45 19.07 -12.64
N ALA A 712 14.76 19.22 -12.74
CA ALA A 712 15.70 18.41 -11.97
C ALA A 712 15.69 18.72 -10.46
N GLU A 713 15.49 19.98 -10.07
CA GLU A 713 15.38 20.41 -8.67
C GLU A 713 14.20 19.74 -7.98
N ARG A 714 13.09 19.58 -8.68
CA ARG A 714 11.85 19.00 -8.14
C ARG A 714 11.82 17.46 -8.16
N CYS A 715 12.86 16.80 -8.69
CA CYS A 715 12.99 15.35 -8.65
C CYS A 715 13.16 14.81 -7.22
N LEU A 716 12.34 13.83 -6.83
CA LEU A 716 12.37 13.21 -5.48
C LEU A 716 13.57 12.28 -5.26
N SER A 717 14.32 11.95 -6.32
CA SER A 717 15.47 11.02 -6.27
C SER A 717 15.12 9.69 -5.58
N CYS A 718 13.97 9.10 -5.92
CA CYS A 718 13.46 7.89 -5.27
C CYS A 718 14.53 6.78 -5.24
N GLY A 719 14.86 6.25 -4.06
CA GLY A 719 15.87 5.20 -3.88
C GLY A 719 17.32 5.65 -4.02
N ALA A 720 17.59 6.94 -4.25
CA ALA A 720 18.95 7.49 -4.39
C ALA A 720 19.13 8.74 -3.52
N CYS A 721 20.23 8.81 -2.78
CA CYS A 721 20.51 9.89 -1.86
C CYS A 721 20.64 11.22 -2.63
N ARG A 722 20.06 12.28 -2.06
CA ARG A 722 20.12 13.64 -2.60
C ARG A 722 21.21 14.50 -1.94
N ASP A 723 21.97 13.93 -1.01
CA ASP A 723 22.95 14.68 -0.21
C ASP A 723 22.35 15.88 0.53
N CYS A 724 21.15 15.71 1.08
CA CYS A 724 20.42 16.80 1.72
C CYS A 724 20.81 17.06 3.19
N HIS A 725 21.71 16.26 3.77
CA HIS A 725 22.15 16.34 5.17
C HIS A 725 21.07 16.23 6.26
N ILE A 726 19.79 16.05 5.91
CA ILE A 726 18.69 15.95 6.89
C ILE A 726 18.97 14.86 7.92
N CYS A 727 19.47 13.70 7.49
CA CYS A 727 19.81 12.56 8.35
C CYS A 727 20.94 12.85 9.34
N GLU A 728 21.90 13.72 9.01
CA GLU A 728 22.92 14.21 9.95
C GLU A 728 22.28 15.18 10.94
N SER A 729 21.51 16.16 10.44
CA SER A 729 20.91 17.21 11.27
C SER A 729 19.88 16.71 12.29
N VAL A 730 19.10 15.68 11.95
CA VAL A 730 18.09 15.07 12.82
C VAL A 730 18.68 14.08 13.82
N CYS A 731 19.93 13.66 13.64
CA CYS A 731 20.55 12.67 14.51
C CYS A 731 20.92 13.32 15.85
N TYR A 732 20.04 13.17 16.84
CA TYR A 732 20.21 13.77 18.16
C TYR A 732 21.58 13.48 18.81
N TRP A 733 22.08 12.25 18.64
CA TRP A 733 23.35 11.80 19.21
C TRP A 733 24.57 12.05 18.30
N GLY A 734 24.38 12.69 17.14
CA GLY A 734 25.47 12.93 16.17
C GLY A 734 26.12 11.63 15.68
N ALA A 735 25.34 10.55 15.59
CA ALA A 735 25.83 9.23 15.18
C ALA A 735 25.94 9.06 13.66
N ILE A 736 25.40 9.98 12.86
CA ILE A 736 25.47 9.90 11.39
C ILE A 736 26.45 10.96 10.90
N SER A 737 27.34 10.56 9.99
CA SER A 737 28.28 11.48 9.33
C SER A 737 28.42 11.15 7.85
N ARG A 738 28.65 12.19 7.05
CA ARG A 738 28.94 12.08 5.63
C ARG A 738 30.44 11.94 5.37
N ILE A 739 30.83 10.94 4.58
CA ILE A 739 32.19 10.72 4.10
C ILE A 739 32.26 11.04 2.61
N GLU A 740 33.14 11.97 2.24
CA GLU A 740 33.45 12.29 0.83
C GLU A 740 34.38 11.22 0.24
N LYS A 741 34.07 10.75 -0.97
CA LYS A 741 34.92 9.90 -1.82
C LYS A 741 35.27 10.64 -3.10
N LYS A 742 36.27 10.19 -3.85
CA LYS A 742 36.78 10.89 -5.07
C LYS A 742 35.70 11.40 -6.05
N ARG A 743 34.57 10.70 -6.21
CA ARG A 743 33.46 11.04 -7.14
C ARG A 743 32.08 10.67 -6.59
N SER A 744 31.97 10.44 -5.29
CA SER A 744 30.75 10.01 -4.62
C SER A 744 30.84 10.35 -3.15
N TYR A 745 29.79 10.07 -2.40
CA TYR A 745 29.77 10.21 -0.95
C TYR A 745 29.03 9.03 -0.36
N GLU A 746 29.22 8.81 0.93
CA GLU A 746 28.43 7.88 1.72
C GLU A 746 28.08 8.48 3.07
N TYR A 747 26.98 8.01 3.64
CA TYR A 747 26.64 8.33 5.02
C TYR A 747 26.87 7.08 5.87
N VAL A 748 27.65 7.24 6.93
CA VAL A 748 27.99 6.16 7.86
C VAL A 748 27.35 6.40 9.22
N VAL A 749 27.22 5.31 9.98
CA VAL A 749 26.66 5.31 11.33
C VAL A 749 27.78 4.93 12.30
N ASP A 750 27.99 5.77 13.31
CA ASP A 750 28.83 5.50 14.47
C ASP A 750 28.04 4.66 15.47
N ASP A 751 28.38 3.37 15.55
CA ASP A 751 27.63 2.39 16.33
C ASP A 751 27.67 2.65 17.84
N SER A 752 28.75 3.28 18.31
CA SER A 752 28.95 3.63 19.72
C SER A 752 28.02 4.74 20.21
N LYS A 753 27.45 5.52 19.27
CA LYS A 753 26.50 6.60 19.55
C LYS A 753 25.08 6.28 19.11
N CYS A 754 24.92 5.38 18.14
CA CYS A 754 23.61 5.13 17.54
C CYS A 754 22.74 4.25 18.43
N ILE A 755 21.63 4.83 18.89
CA ILE A 755 20.64 4.18 19.76
C ILE A 755 19.51 3.47 18.99
N GLY A 756 19.58 3.38 17.65
CA GLY A 756 18.58 2.68 16.85
C GLY A 756 17.19 3.33 16.78
N CYS A 757 17.04 4.62 17.09
CA CYS A 757 15.74 5.31 17.14
C CYS A 757 14.99 5.43 15.78
N GLY A 758 15.72 5.32 14.66
CA GLY A 758 15.15 5.33 13.31
C GLY A 758 14.70 6.68 12.75
N PHE A 759 15.00 7.80 13.41
CA PHE A 759 14.66 9.13 12.87
C PHE A 759 15.25 9.38 11.48
N CYS A 760 16.48 8.93 11.22
CA CYS A 760 17.12 9.05 9.90
C CYS A 760 16.32 8.33 8.81
N ALA A 761 15.74 7.16 9.11
CA ALA A 761 14.87 6.42 8.20
C ALA A 761 13.50 7.11 8.05
N GLY A 762 12.91 7.57 9.15
CA GLY A 762 11.61 8.26 9.14
C GLY A 762 11.61 9.58 8.37
N THR A 763 12.71 10.31 8.41
CA THR A 763 12.84 11.64 7.77
C THR A 763 13.45 11.62 6.38
N CYS A 764 14.02 10.48 5.93
CA CYS A 764 14.70 10.42 4.66
C CYS A 764 13.72 10.68 3.50
N PRO A 765 13.88 11.76 2.72
CA PRO A 765 12.92 12.09 1.67
C PRO A 765 12.99 11.10 0.50
N CYS A 766 14.14 10.45 0.29
CA CYS A 766 14.41 9.57 -0.84
C CYS A 766 14.19 8.07 -0.53
N GLY A 767 13.99 7.71 0.75
CA GLY A 767 13.82 6.32 1.19
C GLY A 767 15.09 5.46 1.13
N VAL A 768 16.28 6.04 1.32
CA VAL A 768 17.56 5.32 1.30
C VAL A 768 18.00 4.75 2.66
N TRP A 769 17.45 5.27 3.75
CA TRP A 769 17.73 4.76 5.09
C TRP A 769 16.70 3.70 5.47
N GLU A 770 17.17 2.57 5.97
CA GLU A 770 16.32 1.47 6.44
C GLU A 770 16.69 1.06 7.86
N MET A 771 15.71 0.65 8.65
CA MET A 771 15.96 0.00 9.94
C MET A 771 16.03 -1.50 9.72
N THR A 772 17.11 -2.12 10.18
CA THR A 772 17.28 -3.57 10.17
C THR A 772 17.48 -4.06 11.59
N GLU A 773 17.14 -5.31 11.86
CA GLU A 773 17.50 -5.95 13.12
C GLU A 773 19.02 -5.94 13.30
N ASN A 774 19.46 -5.75 14.54
CA ASN A 774 20.85 -5.77 14.93
C ASN A 774 21.19 -7.18 15.44
N ILE A 775 21.38 -8.09 14.49
CA ILE A 775 21.75 -9.51 14.72
C ILE A 775 23.26 -9.63 14.83
#